data_AF-A0A9Q5I3M1-F1
#
_entry.id   AF-A0A9Q5I3M1-F1
#
_cell.length_a   1.000
_cell.length_b   1.000
_cell.length_c   1.000
_cell.angle_alpha   90.00
_cell.angle_beta   90.00
_cell.angle_gamma   90.00
#
_symmetry.space_group_name_H-M   'P 1'
#
loop_
_entity.id
_entity.type
_entity.pdbx_description
1 polymer ?
#
loop_
_entity_poly.entity_id
_entity_poly.type
_entity_poly.pdbx_seq_one_letter_code
_entity_poly.pdbx_strand_id
1 'polypeptide(L)'
;MFGRKLVANKCTKCCRVSCMTTKRYASTANKTNSRKVIFSGIQPTGVPHIGNYLGALRNWVKMQREAEPDDQLIFSVVGWHALTLPQDPRKLLQTRNDTFAALVAIGLDPERSIIFHQDQKEVLYFTRTRLAISRNANDESEVDESMLNTGLLTYPVLQAADVLAYKTTHVPVGDDQQQHLELCRDLAESFNRSTNNSLFPLPETVFNPAKRILSLKDPSAKMSKSARDENSRILLTDDTITIRNKIRGAVTDSLSGVSYDTEARPGTSNLLTLLAGCLDEDVHAVAERYKDKGHGALKIDVTDVLEETLREPRAEFFRLRADPGHLQALADKGAERAKEISQRTLAEVRRLVGLLTEFLYLSTMSRSRHSSRTRSLNAEHPVVMTIAGSDPSGGAGIQVSETRDAVADLKTFTALQCFGTSVITALTAQNTTGVDSVFPTPPEFIEKQLSMVLADMDVSAFKTGMLYDAANARAVARGLKDFYKNHEDIIPPLVIDPVCVSTSGHTLLEPDAVTVLIQELFPLAKLITPNKAEAELLLAQASAKERKEIRSIDGALDVACSLANLGSCDVLLKGGHLTVSARDMLSFIAIQRANVRLRIEWDGIEENMEILQIKKLDVDAPLVIDVLYERASGNNTIFARRRIDSTSTHGTGCTLSAAIASYLARGCSVRDAVRLASDYTYAGIKAAFPLGRGHGPLNHMHSFTPRILPLASGNTTIFARRRIDSTSTHGTGCTLSAAIASYLARGHSVRDAVRLASDYTYAGIKAAFPLGRGHGPLNHMHSFTPRILPLPSKEDPYPFTRALIRSNADVWKHYVEHPFVRQLGEGTLRRESFVHFVKQDYQYLKYYARAYGLLVAKSRRFADIKPATDTILNVLNEVTMHRSYCSVELGISEVELEMTPESSATTAYGAFILDSGLRGDETLLIITLAACLLGYGEVGLWLNNQAELPDSWVRWEGNPYLRWIEDYSGVHYQNAVRTGLDILEHAAQEDPPSPRRFEQWKEVWGKCTMLEKKFWDMAMELS
;
A
#
# COMPACT_ATOMS: atom_id res chain seq x y z
N MET A 1 63.41 29.52 -4.63
CA MET A 1 64.60 29.04 -5.35
C MET A 1 64.29 27.68 -5.97
N PHE A 2 64.45 27.60 -7.29
CA PHE A 2 64.74 26.42 -8.13
C PHE A 2 64.01 25.08 -7.87
N GLY A 3 62.90 24.90 -8.56
CA GLY A 3 62.82 24.09 -9.79
C GLY A 3 63.55 22.74 -9.90
N ARG A 4 62.72 21.71 -10.13
CA ARG A 4 62.89 20.53 -11.02
C ARG A 4 63.93 19.46 -10.66
N LYS A 5 63.47 18.19 -10.66
CA LYS A 5 63.69 17.29 -11.82
C LYS A 5 62.81 16.04 -11.76
N LEU A 6 62.27 15.71 -12.92
CA LEU A 6 61.65 14.44 -13.30
C LEU A 6 62.67 13.29 -13.21
N VAL A 7 62.22 12.04 -13.09
CA VAL A 7 62.04 11.08 -14.20
C VAL A 7 61.66 9.70 -13.65
N ALA A 8 60.89 8.99 -14.47
CA ALA A 8 60.15 7.75 -14.28
C ALA A 8 60.95 6.45 -14.11
N ASN A 9 60.20 5.42 -13.67
CA ASN A 9 60.01 4.09 -14.29
C ASN A 9 60.27 2.85 -13.41
N LYS A 10 59.15 2.20 -13.04
CA LYS A 10 58.72 0.80 -13.21
C LYS A 10 59.63 -0.41 -12.85
N CYS A 11 58.89 -1.45 -12.39
CA CYS A 11 59.20 -2.90 -12.25
C CYS A 11 59.95 -3.31 -10.95
N THR A 12 59.63 -4.37 -10.19
CA THR A 12 58.71 -5.53 -10.36
C THR A 12 58.55 -6.27 -9.00
N LYS A 13 57.38 -6.88 -8.79
CA LYS A 13 57.00 -8.07 -7.97
C LYS A 13 57.98 -8.68 -6.91
N CYS A 14 57.45 -8.85 -5.69
CA CYS A 14 57.01 -10.11 -5.02
C CYS A 14 57.58 -10.46 -3.62
N CYS A 15 56.64 -10.94 -2.78
CA CYS A 15 56.73 -11.87 -1.63
C CYS A 15 57.04 -11.37 -0.19
N ARG A 16 55.94 -11.16 0.55
CA ARG A 16 55.41 -11.97 1.70
C ARG A 16 55.94 -11.79 3.16
N VAL A 17 54.93 -11.57 4.03
CA VAL A 17 54.72 -11.93 5.46
C VAL A 17 55.34 -11.05 6.58
N SER A 18 54.48 -10.36 7.36
CA SER A 18 54.20 -10.66 8.78
C SER A 18 53.38 -9.55 9.47
N CYS A 19 52.51 -10.00 10.38
CA CYS A 19 51.60 -9.29 11.28
C CYS A 19 52.29 -8.31 12.25
N MET A 20 51.67 -7.15 12.55
CA MET A 20 51.84 -6.40 13.81
C MET A 20 50.68 -5.42 14.10
N THR A 21 49.86 -5.79 15.09
CA THR A 21 49.25 -4.97 16.17
C THR A 21 48.93 -3.48 15.95
N THR A 22 47.64 -3.12 15.96
CA THR A 22 47.14 -1.74 16.13
C THR A 22 46.88 -1.40 17.60
N LYS A 23 47.54 -0.32 18.06
CA LYS A 23 47.40 0.26 19.41
C LYS A 23 46.03 0.92 19.58
N ARG A 24 45.39 0.61 20.72
CA ARG A 24 44.19 1.28 21.26
C ARG A 24 44.53 2.73 21.65
N TYR A 25 43.75 3.69 21.13
CA TYR A 25 43.64 5.02 21.71
C TYR A 25 42.64 4.95 22.87
N ALA A 26 43.13 5.09 24.09
CA ALA A 26 42.32 5.37 25.26
C ALA A 26 42.01 6.86 25.28
N SER A 27 40.75 7.23 25.04
CA SER A 27 40.25 8.56 25.40
C SER A 27 39.45 8.43 26.70
N THR A 28 39.94 9.05 27.75
CA THR A 28 39.26 9.22 29.03
C THR A 28 38.05 10.14 28.84
N ALA A 29 36.88 9.56 28.62
CA ALA A 29 35.61 10.27 28.66
C ALA A 29 35.15 10.44 30.12
N ASN A 30 34.85 11.68 30.51
CA ASN A 30 34.20 12.05 31.76
C ASN A 30 32.99 11.15 32.05
N LYS A 31 32.95 10.52 33.22
CA LYS A 31 31.73 9.91 33.78
C LYS A 31 30.74 11.02 34.15
N THR A 32 29.99 11.52 33.17
CA THR A 32 28.70 12.16 33.44
C THR A 32 27.73 11.06 33.85
N ASN A 33 27.07 11.23 34.99
CA ASN A 33 26.15 10.27 35.59
C ASN A 33 24.95 10.08 34.64
N SER A 34 25.03 9.12 33.71
CA SER A 34 24.00 8.87 32.71
C SER A 34 22.90 7.98 33.30
N ARG A 35 21.67 8.47 33.19
CA ARG A 35 20.43 7.75 33.54
C ARG A 35 20.46 6.31 33.02
N LYS A 36 20.22 5.30 33.87
CA LYS A 36 20.17 3.90 33.43
C LYS A 36 18.79 3.58 32.86
N VAL A 37 18.79 2.77 31.80
CA VAL A 37 17.58 2.19 31.21
C VAL A 37 17.75 0.69 31.24
N ILE A 38 16.91 0.03 32.02
CA ILE A 38 16.94 -1.42 32.22
C ILE A 38 15.74 -2.04 31.51
N PHE A 39 16.00 -3.03 30.65
CA PHE A 39 14.95 -3.77 29.95
C PHE A 39 15.05 -5.26 30.25
N SER A 40 13.94 -5.90 30.59
CA SER A 40 13.86 -7.36 30.70
C SER A 40 12.56 -7.92 30.12
N GLY A 41 12.65 -9.06 29.44
CA GLY A 41 11.52 -9.75 28.82
C GLY A 41 11.25 -11.10 29.47
N ILE A 42 9.98 -11.48 29.60
CA ILE A 42 9.55 -12.80 30.07
C ILE A 42 8.49 -13.42 29.15
N GLN A 43 8.68 -14.67 28.78
CA GLN A 43 7.71 -15.39 27.95
C GLN A 43 6.39 -15.64 28.72
N PRO A 44 5.23 -15.48 28.08
CA PRO A 44 3.91 -15.70 28.66
C PRO A 44 3.63 -17.18 28.91
N THR A 45 4.28 -17.74 29.93
CA THR A 45 4.21 -19.15 30.32
C THR A 45 3.23 -19.38 31.47
N GLY A 46 2.41 -18.38 31.80
CA GLY A 46 1.41 -18.41 32.85
C GLY A 46 2.03 -18.27 34.24
N VAL A 47 1.36 -18.83 35.25
CA VAL A 47 1.76 -18.70 36.66
C VAL A 47 3.22 -19.17 36.88
N PRO A 48 4.10 -18.35 37.46
CA PRO A 48 5.48 -18.73 37.75
C PRO A 48 5.57 -19.79 38.86
N HIS A 49 6.57 -20.65 38.78
CA HIS A 49 6.94 -21.52 39.90
C HIS A 49 7.99 -20.87 40.80
N ILE A 50 8.18 -21.41 42.01
CA ILE A 50 9.11 -20.86 43.00
C ILE A 50 10.55 -20.71 42.46
N GLY A 51 10.98 -21.62 41.59
CA GLY A 51 12.25 -21.49 40.87
C GLY A 51 12.35 -20.23 39.98
N ASN A 52 11.29 -19.82 39.29
CA ASN A 52 11.29 -18.55 38.53
C ASN A 52 11.31 -17.35 39.50
N TYR A 53 10.56 -17.46 40.59
CA TYR A 53 10.45 -16.42 41.61
C TYR A 53 11.81 -16.11 42.24
N LEU A 54 12.49 -17.13 42.78
CA LEU A 54 13.80 -17.00 43.42
C LEU A 54 14.95 -16.78 42.43
N GLY A 55 14.81 -17.27 41.19
CA GLY A 55 15.86 -17.18 40.17
C GLY A 55 15.96 -15.81 39.49
N ALA A 56 14.83 -15.16 39.24
CA ALA A 56 14.80 -13.92 38.44
C ALA A 56 13.84 -12.86 38.99
N LEU A 57 12.59 -13.23 39.30
CA LEU A 57 11.54 -12.25 39.56
C LEU A 57 11.75 -11.46 40.85
N ARG A 58 12.24 -12.11 41.92
CA ARG A 58 12.60 -11.44 43.18
C ARG A 58 13.70 -10.39 42.97
N ASN A 59 14.65 -10.67 42.07
CA ASN A 59 15.71 -9.73 41.71
C ASN A 59 15.17 -8.53 40.93
N TRP A 60 14.11 -8.68 40.13
CA TRP A 60 13.47 -7.54 39.47
C TRP A 60 12.80 -6.60 40.47
N VAL A 61 12.12 -7.15 41.48
CA VAL A 61 11.54 -6.36 42.57
C VAL A 61 12.62 -5.65 43.39
N LYS A 62 13.73 -6.34 43.69
CA LYS A 62 14.89 -5.75 44.37
C LYS A 62 15.50 -4.60 43.54
N MET A 63 15.73 -4.85 42.25
CA MET A 63 16.25 -3.86 41.31
C MET A 63 15.34 -2.63 41.20
N GLN A 64 14.02 -2.81 41.24
CA GLN A 64 13.08 -1.71 41.27
C GLN A 64 13.23 -0.81 42.50
N ARG A 65 13.51 -1.41 43.66
CA ARG A 65 13.70 -0.70 44.94
C ARG A 65 15.05 0.00 45.03
N GLU A 66 16.10 -0.59 44.43
CA GLU A 66 17.47 -0.07 44.45
C GLU A 66 17.77 0.92 43.32
N ALA A 67 16.95 0.97 42.28
CA ALA A 67 17.13 1.88 41.14
C ALA A 67 16.87 3.34 41.53
N GLU A 68 17.75 4.24 41.07
CA GLU A 68 17.64 5.69 41.33
C GLU A 68 16.33 6.27 40.77
N PRO A 69 15.79 7.38 41.31
CA PRO A 69 14.52 7.96 40.86
C PRO A 69 14.45 8.23 39.35
N ASP A 70 15.58 8.63 38.76
CA ASP A 70 15.68 8.89 37.33
C ASP A 70 15.82 7.61 36.50
N ASP A 71 16.27 6.49 37.07
CA ASP A 71 16.46 5.24 36.33
C ASP A 71 15.13 4.70 35.79
N GLN A 72 15.18 4.23 34.55
CA GLN A 72 14.01 3.72 33.83
C GLN A 72 14.01 2.20 33.80
N LEU A 73 12.92 1.61 34.30
CA LEU A 73 12.74 0.16 34.42
C LEU A 73 11.62 -0.30 33.49
N ILE A 74 11.92 -1.26 32.62
CA ILE A 74 11.02 -1.74 31.58
C ILE A 74 10.95 -3.26 31.62
N PHE A 75 9.74 -3.79 31.86
CA PHE A 75 9.46 -5.22 31.92
C PHE A 75 8.40 -5.58 30.87
N SER A 76 8.73 -6.50 29.97
CA SER A 76 7.88 -6.88 28.85
C SER A 76 7.43 -8.33 28.94
N VAL A 77 6.13 -8.57 28.81
CA VAL A 77 5.58 -9.91 28.57
C VAL A 77 5.68 -10.17 27.06
N VAL A 78 6.63 -11.01 26.66
CA VAL A 78 7.04 -11.17 25.25
C VAL A 78 6.16 -12.15 24.47
N GLY A 79 4.98 -11.68 24.05
CA GLY A 79 4.00 -12.45 23.27
C GLY A 79 4.51 -12.93 21.91
N TRP A 80 5.25 -12.10 21.17
CA TRP A 80 5.78 -12.48 19.86
C TRP A 80 6.83 -13.58 19.94
N HIS A 81 7.67 -13.54 20.98
CA HIS A 81 8.66 -14.60 21.22
C HIS A 81 7.99 -15.95 21.53
N ALA A 82 6.80 -15.97 22.15
CA ALA A 82 6.07 -17.21 22.39
C ALA A 82 5.53 -17.88 21.10
N LEU A 83 5.28 -17.09 20.06
CA LEU A 83 4.79 -17.57 18.76
C LEU A 83 5.89 -18.20 17.89
N THR A 84 7.14 -18.20 18.35
CA THR A 84 8.23 -18.97 17.70
C THR A 84 8.03 -20.48 17.81
N LEU A 85 7.12 -20.93 18.68
CA LEU A 85 6.64 -22.31 18.77
C LEU A 85 5.11 -22.32 18.61
N PRO A 86 4.49 -23.43 18.13
CA PRO A 86 3.05 -23.54 18.04
C PRO A 86 2.35 -23.28 19.39
N GLN A 87 1.38 -22.37 19.42
CA GLN A 87 0.59 -22.02 20.61
C GLN A 87 -0.90 -22.22 20.36
N ASP A 88 -1.63 -22.66 21.39
CA ASP A 88 -3.09 -22.56 21.40
C ASP A 88 -3.49 -21.09 21.68
N PRO A 89 -4.28 -20.43 20.81
CA PRO A 89 -4.60 -19.01 20.96
C PRO A 89 -5.32 -18.65 22.28
N ARG A 90 -6.22 -19.52 22.76
CA ARG A 90 -6.96 -19.27 24.01
C ARG A 90 -6.04 -19.42 25.20
N LYS A 91 -5.19 -20.46 25.19
CA LYS A 91 -4.19 -20.70 26.22
C LYS A 91 -3.16 -19.56 26.27
N LEU A 92 -2.68 -19.09 25.13
CA LEU A 92 -1.72 -17.98 25.06
C LEU A 92 -2.31 -16.68 25.63
N LEU A 93 -3.55 -16.35 25.27
CA LEU A 93 -4.24 -15.18 25.82
C LEU A 93 -4.34 -15.27 27.35
N GLN A 94 -4.71 -16.44 27.87
CA GLN A 94 -4.80 -16.69 29.30
C GLN A 94 -3.43 -16.59 29.98
N THR A 95 -2.41 -17.29 29.47
CA THR A 95 -1.07 -17.31 30.07
C THR A 95 -0.39 -15.95 30.00
N ARG A 96 -0.70 -15.14 28.98
CA ARG A 96 -0.24 -13.76 28.85
C ARG A 96 -0.77 -12.90 30.00
N ASN A 97 -2.07 -12.94 30.25
CA ASN A 97 -2.70 -12.17 31.33
C ASN A 97 -2.28 -12.70 32.70
N ASP A 98 -2.15 -14.02 32.88
CA ASP A 98 -1.68 -14.63 34.12
C ASP A 98 -0.23 -14.25 34.43
N THR A 99 0.63 -14.18 33.41
CA THR A 99 2.03 -13.76 33.59
C THR A 99 2.08 -12.30 34.05
N PHE A 100 1.30 -11.41 33.42
CA PHE A 100 1.24 -10.00 33.83
C PHE A 100 0.70 -9.84 35.25
N ALA A 101 -0.39 -10.51 35.60
CA ALA A 101 -0.94 -10.49 36.96
C ALA A 101 0.09 -10.99 37.98
N ALA A 102 0.84 -12.06 37.66
CA ALA A 102 1.88 -12.57 38.54
C ALA A 102 3.03 -11.57 38.73
N LEU A 103 3.45 -10.83 37.70
CA LEU A 103 4.49 -9.80 37.82
C LEU A 103 4.08 -8.65 38.75
N VAL A 104 2.82 -8.20 38.66
CA VAL A 104 2.31 -7.16 39.57
C VAL A 104 2.17 -7.72 40.99
N ALA A 105 1.64 -8.94 41.12
CA ALA A 105 1.36 -9.55 42.41
C ALA A 105 2.61 -9.81 43.27
N ILE A 106 3.75 -10.10 42.65
CA ILE A 106 5.02 -10.27 43.38
C ILE A 106 5.63 -8.94 43.86
N GLY A 107 5.06 -7.79 43.46
CA GLY A 107 5.48 -6.47 43.90
C GLY A 107 6.22 -5.62 42.87
N LEU A 108 6.14 -5.93 41.56
CA LEU A 108 6.50 -4.94 40.55
C LEU A 108 5.39 -3.88 40.47
N ASP A 109 5.80 -2.62 40.62
CA ASP A 109 4.88 -1.49 40.72
C ASP A 109 4.73 -0.83 39.33
N PRO A 110 3.54 -0.87 38.71
CA PRO A 110 3.28 -0.24 37.40
C PRO A 110 3.44 1.29 37.38
N GLU A 111 3.46 1.95 38.54
CA GLU A 111 3.77 3.39 38.63
C GLU A 111 5.28 3.63 38.51
N ARG A 112 6.08 2.87 39.27
CA ARG A 112 7.56 2.94 39.29
C ARG A 112 8.20 2.37 38.02
N SER A 113 7.63 1.29 37.48
CA SER A 113 8.17 0.52 36.36
C SER A 113 7.18 0.47 35.20
N ILE A 114 7.70 0.39 33.97
CA ILE A 114 6.89 0.21 32.78
C ILE A 114 6.69 -1.29 32.54
N ILE A 115 5.48 -1.79 32.77
CA ILE A 115 5.13 -3.20 32.59
C ILE A 115 4.09 -3.30 31.47
N PHE A 116 4.33 -4.08 30.41
CA PHE A 116 3.43 -4.13 29.25
C PHE A 116 3.50 -5.46 28.48
N HIS A 117 2.52 -5.69 27.59
CA HIS A 117 2.56 -6.79 26.63
C HIS A 117 3.25 -6.36 25.33
N GLN A 118 4.24 -7.13 24.87
CA GLN A 118 5.03 -6.82 23.67
C GLN A 118 4.15 -6.67 22.41
N ASP A 119 3.08 -7.44 22.32
CA ASP A 119 2.16 -7.51 21.18
C ASP A 119 1.16 -6.35 21.07
N GLN A 120 1.15 -5.41 22.03
CA GLN A 120 0.33 -4.19 21.96
C GLN A 120 0.98 -3.04 21.16
N LYS A 121 2.05 -3.32 20.40
CA LYS A 121 2.84 -2.31 19.66
C LYS A 121 3.20 -2.75 18.24
N GLU A 122 3.48 -1.75 17.40
CA GLU A 122 4.21 -1.95 16.14
C GLU A 122 5.67 -2.30 16.43
N VAL A 123 6.16 -3.40 15.85
CA VAL A 123 7.52 -3.91 16.06
C VAL A 123 8.54 -3.08 15.27
N LEU A 124 9.67 -2.76 15.91
CA LEU A 124 10.82 -2.11 15.27
C LEU A 124 11.56 -3.16 14.40
N TYR A 125 11.35 -3.17 13.08
CA TYR A 125 12.05 -4.13 12.21
C TYR A 125 13.40 -3.57 11.76
N PHE A 126 14.51 -4.14 12.25
CA PHE A 126 15.86 -3.81 11.75
C PHE A 126 16.09 -4.51 10.40
N THR A 127 16.10 -3.74 9.32
CA THR A 127 16.26 -4.24 7.93
C THR A 127 17.70 -4.58 7.54
N ARG A 128 18.69 -4.34 8.41
CA ARG A 128 20.11 -4.57 8.14
C ARG A 128 20.76 -5.49 9.16
N THR A 129 20.22 -6.68 9.33
CA THR A 129 20.93 -7.75 10.04
C THR A 129 21.75 -8.57 9.04
N ARG A 130 23.08 -8.54 9.18
CA ARG A 130 23.92 -9.64 8.66
C ARG A 130 23.37 -10.92 9.27
N LEU A 131 23.02 -11.92 8.45
CA LEU A 131 22.81 -13.28 8.95
C LEU A 131 24.14 -13.75 9.57
N ALA A 132 24.33 -13.50 10.87
CA ALA A 132 25.28 -14.22 11.69
C ALA A 132 24.58 -15.50 12.15
N ILE A 133 24.28 -16.40 11.20
CA ILE A 133 23.75 -17.72 11.51
C ILE A 133 24.92 -18.69 11.41
N SER A 134 25.60 -18.87 12.52
CA SER A 134 26.45 -20.04 12.74
C SER A 134 26.69 -20.23 14.24
N ARG A 135 26.30 -21.41 14.73
CA ARG A 135 26.70 -22.07 16.00
C ARG A 135 25.90 -21.82 17.29
N ASN A 136 24.57 -22.01 17.29
CA ASN A 136 23.80 -22.04 18.54
C ASN A 136 22.93 -23.30 18.71
N ALA A 137 23.54 -24.49 18.61
CA ALA A 137 22.96 -25.71 19.18
C ALA A 137 24.08 -26.44 19.94
N ASN A 138 23.96 -26.54 21.26
CA ASN A 138 24.88 -27.34 22.08
C ASN A 138 24.51 -28.83 22.07
N ASP A 139 23.40 -29.21 21.44
CA ASP A 139 23.01 -30.61 21.26
C ASP A 139 22.05 -30.71 20.05
N GLU A 140 22.40 -31.52 19.05
CA GLU A 140 21.63 -31.72 17.80
C GLU A 140 20.42 -32.67 17.99
N SER A 141 20.15 -33.11 19.22
CA SER A 141 19.23 -34.23 19.50
C SER A 141 17.82 -33.84 19.97
N GLU A 142 17.49 -32.55 20.18
CA GLU A 142 16.17 -32.12 20.70
C GLU A 142 15.31 -31.29 19.73
N VAL A 143 15.80 -30.95 18.53
CA VAL A 143 15.04 -30.12 17.58
C VAL A 143 14.54 -30.98 16.44
N ASP A 144 13.24 -31.29 16.46
CA ASP A 144 12.53 -31.88 15.32
C ASP A 144 12.57 -30.88 14.15
N GLU A 145 13.24 -31.25 13.05
CA GLU A 145 13.41 -30.40 11.85
C GLU A 145 12.06 -29.92 11.29
N SER A 146 10.95 -30.62 11.57
CA SER A 146 9.59 -30.22 11.18
C SER A 146 9.03 -29.00 11.95
N MET A 147 9.66 -28.58 13.05
CA MET A 147 9.27 -27.41 13.86
C MET A 147 10.09 -26.15 13.58
N LEU A 148 11.12 -26.23 12.72
CA LEU A 148 11.96 -25.10 12.33
C LEU A 148 11.17 -24.08 11.51
N ASN A 149 10.69 -23.02 12.15
CA ASN A 149 10.09 -21.87 11.48
C ASN A 149 11.05 -20.67 11.47
N THR A 150 10.85 -19.75 10.52
CA THR A 150 11.66 -18.52 10.39
C THR A 150 11.66 -17.69 11.67
N GLY A 151 10.60 -17.74 12.48
CA GLY A 151 10.53 -17.06 13.77
C GLY A 151 11.59 -17.56 14.76
N LEU A 152 11.75 -18.88 14.90
CA LEU A 152 12.76 -19.49 15.76
C LEU A 152 14.20 -19.17 15.30
N LEU A 153 14.40 -18.93 14.00
CA LEU A 153 15.70 -18.54 13.46
C LEU A 153 16.02 -17.05 13.66
N THR A 154 14.99 -16.20 13.70
CA THR A 154 15.13 -14.74 13.68
C THR A 154 14.80 -14.05 14.99
N TYR A 155 14.32 -14.76 16.01
CA TYR A 155 13.97 -14.16 17.30
C TYR A 155 15.14 -13.40 17.96
N PRO A 156 16.44 -13.74 17.79
CA PRO A 156 17.51 -12.91 18.36
C PRO A 156 17.54 -11.49 17.79
N VAL A 157 17.10 -11.30 16.55
CA VAL A 157 16.94 -9.98 15.93
C VAL A 157 15.76 -9.22 16.55
N LEU A 158 14.66 -9.92 16.80
CA LEU A 158 13.51 -9.35 17.52
C LEU A 158 13.89 -8.96 18.95
N GLN A 159 14.69 -9.78 19.64
CA GLN A 159 15.22 -9.47 20.97
C GLN A 159 16.12 -8.22 20.95
N ALA A 160 16.96 -8.07 19.93
CA ALA A 160 17.74 -6.85 19.75
C ALA A 160 16.83 -5.63 19.52
N ALA A 161 15.76 -5.78 18.74
CA ALA A 161 14.76 -4.73 18.55
C ALA A 161 14.07 -4.32 19.86
N ASP A 162 13.68 -5.30 20.67
CA ASP A 162 13.07 -5.07 21.99
C ASP A 162 13.99 -4.25 22.91
N VAL A 163 15.29 -4.55 22.91
CA VAL A 163 16.28 -3.85 23.73
C VAL A 163 16.57 -2.45 23.18
N LEU A 164 16.83 -2.33 21.88
CA LEU A 164 17.28 -1.08 21.26
C LEU A 164 16.16 -0.04 21.13
N ALA A 165 14.89 -0.44 21.01
CA ALA A 165 13.76 0.47 20.92
C ALA A 165 13.66 1.45 22.10
N TYR A 166 14.19 1.10 23.27
CA TYR A 166 14.20 1.96 24.46
C TYR A 166 15.55 2.59 24.77
N LYS A 167 16.54 2.47 23.87
CA LYS A 167 17.93 2.90 24.13
C LYS A 167 18.46 2.30 25.45
N THR A 168 18.20 1.01 25.63
CA THR A 168 18.52 0.28 26.86
C THR A 168 20.02 0.26 27.13
N THR A 169 20.42 0.55 28.37
CA THR A 169 21.82 0.50 28.80
C THR A 169 22.17 -0.76 29.57
N HIS A 170 21.20 -1.44 30.20
CA HIS A 170 21.44 -2.65 30.98
C HIS A 170 20.35 -3.71 30.70
N VAL A 171 20.75 -4.97 30.51
CA VAL A 171 19.81 -6.09 30.32
C VAL A 171 20.18 -7.22 31.28
N PRO A 172 19.28 -7.61 32.20
CA PRO A 172 19.47 -8.81 33.01
C PRO A 172 19.12 -10.03 32.18
N VAL A 173 20.12 -10.88 31.92
CA VAL A 173 20.01 -12.12 31.14
C VAL A 173 20.63 -13.29 31.89
N GLY A 174 20.13 -14.50 31.64
CA GLY A 174 20.78 -15.75 32.06
C GLY A 174 21.95 -16.11 31.14
N ASP A 175 22.78 -17.06 31.58
CA ASP A 175 23.97 -17.53 30.83
C ASP A 175 23.62 -18.03 29.41
N ASP A 176 22.42 -18.60 29.23
CA ASP A 176 21.90 -19.12 27.97
C ASP A 176 21.57 -18.02 26.93
N GLN A 177 21.42 -16.77 27.36
CA GLN A 177 21.01 -15.64 26.51
C GLN A 177 22.16 -14.65 26.23
N GLN A 178 23.37 -14.93 26.73
CA GLN A 178 24.51 -14.05 26.55
C GLN A 178 24.85 -13.82 25.07
N GLN A 179 24.86 -14.88 24.26
CA GLN A 179 25.18 -14.75 22.83
C GLN A 179 24.19 -13.85 22.06
N HIS A 180 22.91 -13.84 22.44
CA HIS A 180 21.91 -12.96 21.80
C HIS A 180 22.12 -11.49 22.18
N LEU A 181 22.58 -11.22 23.40
CA LEU A 181 22.91 -9.86 23.82
C LEU A 181 24.16 -9.35 23.11
N GLU A 182 25.11 -10.24 22.81
CA GLU A 182 26.31 -9.92 22.02
C GLU A 182 25.91 -9.53 20.59
N LEU A 183 25.00 -10.27 19.97
CA LEU A 183 24.40 -9.89 18.69
C LEU A 183 23.70 -8.51 18.76
N CYS A 184 22.97 -8.23 19.85
CA CYS A 184 22.34 -6.92 20.05
C CYS A 184 23.38 -5.78 20.08
N ARG A 185 24.55 -5.99 20.70
CA ARG A 185 25.65 -5.01 20.71
C ARG A 185 26.24 -4.81 19.31
N ASP A 186 26.47 -5.89 18.58
CA ASP A 186 26.99 -5.83 17.21
C ASP A 186 26.05 -5.05 16.28
N LEU A 187 24.73 -5.25 16.42
CA LEU A 187 23.73 -4.51 15.66
C LEU A 187 23.69 -3.02 16.02
N ALA A 188 23.77 -2.68 17.31
CA ALA A 188 23.84 -1.30 17.77
C ALA A 188 25.10 -0.59 17.27
N GLU A 189 26.26 -1.24 17.37
CA GLU A 189 27.53 -0.70 16.91
C GLU A 189 27.53 -0.51 15.39
N SER A 190 27.05 -1.51 14.64
CA SER A 190 26.93 -1.44 13.19
C SER A 190 26.03 -0.28 12.75
N PHE A 191 24.86 -0.12 13.39
CA PHE A 191 23.93 0.96 13.10
C PHE A 191 24.57 2.33 13.35
N ASN A 192 25.17 2.52 14.53
CA ASN A 192 25.84 3.76 14.91
C ASN A 192 26.96 4.13 13.94
N ARG A 193 27.79 3.15 13.57
CA ARG A 193 28.88 3.32 12.59
C ARG A 193 28.34 3.70 11.22
N SER A 194 27.29 3.02 10.76
CA SER A 194 26.73 3.23 9.41
C SER A 194 26.04 4.59 9.24
N THR A 195 25.46 5.13 10.31
CA THR A 195 24.76 6.43 10.31
C THR A 195 25.64 7.58 10.79
N ASN A 196 26.90 7.29 11.14
CA ASN A 196 27.85 8.22 11.76
C ASN A 196 27.23 8.97 12.96
N ASN A 197 26.51 8.24 13.81
CA ASN A 197 25.76 8.78 14.95
C ASN A 197 25.84 7.82 16.15
N SER A 198 25.78 8.34 17.38
CA SER A 198 25.75 7.54 18.61
C SER A 198 24.32 7.41 19.13
N LEU A 199 23.41 6.89 18.30
CA LEU A 199 21.98 6.79 18.65
C LEU A 199 21.73 5.74 19.73
N PHE A 200 22.30 4.55 19.55
CA PHE A 200 22.08 3.41 20.44
C PHE A 200 23.23 3.23 21.43
N PRO A 201 22.97 3.17 22.75
CA PRO A 201 23.96 2.69 23.69
C PRO A 201 24.23 1.19 23.47
N LEU A 202 25.41 0.73 23.89
CA LEU A 202 25.75 -0.69 23.89
C LEU A 202 25.29 -1.28 25.23
N PRO A 203 24.25 -2.13 25.27
CA PRO A 203 23.66 -2.60 26.52
C PRO A 203 24.63 -3.50 27.31
N GLU A 204 24.80 -3.27 28.60
CA GLU A 204 25.63 -4.09 29.50
C GLU A 204 24.82 -5.27 30.09
N THR A 205 25.49 -6.41 30.29
CA THR A 205 24.89 -7.58 30.92
C THR A 205 24.84 -7.38 32.43
N VAL A 206 23.66 -7.51 33.02
CA VAL A 206 23.51 -7.56 34.49
C VAL A 206 23.45 -9.02 34.91
N PHE A 207 24.58 -9.54 35.37
CA PHE A 207 24.64 -10.89 35.94
C PHE A 207 24.04 -10.87 37.34
N ASN A 208 22.99 -11.67 37.54
CA ASN A 208 22.52 -12.03 38.87
C ASN A 208 22.76 -13.53 39.05
N PRO A 209 23.51 -13.97 40.07
CA PRO A 209 23.65 -15.39 40.37
C PRO A 209 22.27 -15.94 40.76
N ALA A 210 21.56 -16.52 39.79
CA ALA A 210 20.25 -17.10 40.01
C ALA A 210 20.40 -18.36 40.87
N LYS A 211 19.67 -18.44 41.99
CA LYS A 211 19.60 -19.66 42.80
C LYS A 211 18.95 -20.77 41.95
N ARG A 212 19.74 -21.77 41.53
CA ARG A 212 19.26 -22.89 40.70
C ARG A 212 18.40 -23.84 41.52
N ILE A 213 17.08 -23.69 41.43
CA ILE A 213 16.11 -24.57 42.10
C ILE A 213 15.80 -25.79 41.21
N LEU A 214 15.93 -26.98 41.79
CA LEU A 214 15.76 -28.28 41.14
C LEU A 214 14.33 -28.81 41.34
N SER A 215 13.94 -29.80 40.55
CA SER A 215 12.65 -30.49 40.70
C SER A 215 12.58 -31.21 42.06
N LEU A 216 11.40 -31.17 42.69
CA LEU A 216 11.16 -31.85 43.98
C LEU A 216 11.15 -33.37 43.84
N LYS A 217 10.97 -33.89 42.62
CA LYS A 217 10.84 -35.34 42.34
C LYS A 217 12.06 -35.91 41.64
N ASP A 218 12.73 -35.08 40.85
CA ASP A 218 13.96 -35.42 40.15
C ASP A 218 15.00 -34.32 40.42
N PRO A 219 15.83 -34.47 41.47
CA PRO A 219 16.84 -33.50 41.81
C PRO A 219 17.96 -33.34 40.77
N SER A 220 17.99 -34.14 39.70
CA SER A 220 18.94 -33.95 38.60
C SER A 220 18.46 -32.89 37.59
N ALA A 221 17.15 -32.65 37.53
CA ALA A 221 16.51 -31.73 36.60
C ALA A 221 16.18 -30.38 37.25
N LYS A 222 16.29 -29.30 36.46
CA LYS A 222 15.80 -27.97 36.88
C LYS A 222 14.28 -28.00 37.00
N MET A 223 13.73 -27.28 37.98
CA MET A 223 12.28 -27.13 38.09
C MET A 223 11.73 -26.50 36.80
N SER A 224 10.73 -27.15 36.20
CA SER A 224 10.15 -26.76 34.91
C SER A 224 8.62 -26.74 34.96
N LYS A 225 8.02 -25.80 34.22
CA LYS A 225 6.56 -25.72 34.01
C LYS A 225 6.03 -26.86 33.15
N SER A 226 6.84 -27.39 32.23
CA SER A 226 6.46 -28.46 31.30
C SER A 226 6.63 -29.88 31.87
N ALA A 227 7.12 -30.01 33.10
CA ALA A 227 7.27 -31.31 33.75
C ALA A 227 5.91 -32.01 33.89
N ARG A 228 5.84 -33.28 33.45
CA ARG A 228 4.60 -34.09 33.48
C ARG A 228 4.02 -34.25 34.89
N ASP A 229 4.89 -34.40 35.90
CA ASP A 229 4.46 -34.50 37.29
C ASP A 229 4.32 -33.10 37.93
N GLU A 230 3.11 -32.71 38.30
CA GLU A 230 2.83 -31.44 38.96
C GLU A 230 3.45 -31.33 40.36
N ASN A 231 3.74 -32.47 41.00
CA ASN A 231 4.40 -32.51 42.31
C ASN A 231 5.90 -32.20 42.23
N SER A 232 6.46 -32.09 41.02
CA SER A 232 7.86 -31.68 40.80
C SER A 232 8.10 -30.19 41.04
N ARG A 233 7.04 -29.36 41.08
CA ARG A 233 7.12 -27.90 41.12
C ARG A 233 6.11 -27.28 42.08
N ILE A 234 6.48 -26.11 42.63
CA ILE A 234 5.58 -25.29 43.47
C ILE A 234 5.20 -24.05 42.69
N LEU A 235 3.91 -23.83 42.45
CA LEU A 235 3.38 -22.65 41.76
C LEU A 235 3.08 -21.53 42.75
N LEU A 236 3.13 -20.28 42.27
CA LEU A 236 2.72 -19.10 43.05
C LEU A 236 1.29 -19.22 43.61
N THR A 237 0.41 -19.93 42.88
CA THR A 237 -1.00 -20.10 43.21
C THR A 237 -1.30 -21.35 44.05
N ASP A 238 -0.30 -22.18 44.38
CA ASP A 238 -0.53 -23.37 45.20
C ASP A 238 -1.00 -22.95 46.60
N ASP A 239 -2.05 -23.58 47.11
CA ASP A 239 -2.52 -23.37 48.48
C ASP A 239 -1.61 -24.06 49.51
N THR A 240 -1.81 -23.74 50.79
CA THR A 240 -1.01 -24.27 51.91
C THR A 240 -1.01 -25.80 51.99
N ILE A 241 -2.12 -26.46 51.70
CA ILE A 241 -2.24 -27.93 51.74
C ILE A 241 -1.44 -28.52 50.57
N THR A 242 -1.56 -27.94 49.39
CA THR A 242 -0.83 -28.35 48.17
C THR A 242 0.68 -28.20 48.35
N ILE A 243 1.16 -27.05 48.85
CA ILE A 243 2.60 -26.83 49.13
C ILE A 243 3.11 -27.87 50.13
N ARG A 244 2.39 -28.08 51.24
CA ARG A 244 2.75 -29.07 52.27
C ARG A 244 2.86 -30.48 51.69
N ASN A 245 1.90 -30.90 50.86
CA ASN A 245 1.92 -32.23 50.25
C ASN A 245 3.10 -32.41 49.28
N LYS A 246 3.39 -31.40 48.45
CA LYS A 246 4.50 -31.42 47.51
C LYS A 246 5.87 -31.47 48.22
N ILE A 247 6.07 -30.65 49.25
CA ILE A 247 7.31 -30.64 50.05
C ILE A 247 7.47 -31.94 50.85
N ARG A 248 6.39 -32.44 51.48
CA ARG A 248 6.42 -33.73 52.18
C ARG A 248 6.87 -34.85 51.24
N GLY A 249 6.34 -34.85 50.02
CA GLY A 249 6.66 -35.80 48.96
C GLY A 249 7.97 -35.53 48.20
N ALA A 250 8.76 -34.50 48.55
CA ALA A 250 10.02 -34.21 47.87
C ALA A 250 11.06 -35.30 48.14
N VAL A 251 11.83 -35.67 47.10
CA VAL A 251 12.87 -36.70 47.16
C VAL A 251 14.06 -36.19 47.96
N THR A 252 14.47 -36.97 48.96
CA THR A 252 15.66 -36.77 49.77
C THR A 252 16.48 -38.06 49.80
N ASP A 253 17.68 -38.01 50.34
CA ASP A 253 18.50 -39.20 50.59
C ASP A 253 18.14 -39.91 51.91
N SER A 254 18.75 -41.08 52.13
CA SER A 254 18.59 -41.90 53.34
C SER A 254 19.74 -41.75 54.35
N LEU A 255 20.56 -40.70 54.22
CA LEU A 255 21.71 -40.46 55.10
C LEU A 255 21.27 -39.74 56.38
N SER A 256 21.92 -40.03 57.50
CA SER A 256 21.64 -39.36 58.79
C SER A 256 22.12 -37.91 58.79
N GLY A 257 21.33 -37.02 59.41
CA GLY A 257 21.59 -35.58 59.48
C GLY A 257 21.36 -34.84 58.15
N VAL A 258 21.31 -33.51 58.18
CA VAL A 258 21.11 -32.67 56.99
C VAL A 258 22.39 -31.88 56.71
N SER A 259 22.92 -31.99 55.50
CA SER A 259 24.11 -31.25 55.05
C SER A 259 23.91 -30.77 53.60
N TYR A 260 24.64 -29.71 53.24
CA TYR A 260 24.62 -29.15 51.90
C TYR A 260 25.75 -29.76 51.05
N ASP A 261 25.35 -30.60 50.09
CA ASP A 261 26.23 -31.21 49.09
C ASP A 261 25.41 -31.40 47.79
N THR A 262 25.75 -30.64 46.75
CA THR A 262 24.99 -30.64 45.49
C THR A 262 25.21 -31.88 44.64
N GLU A 263 26.31 -32.61 44.84
CA GLU A 263 26.63 -33.82 44.07
C GLU A 263 26.14 -35.08 44.80
N ALA A 264 26.48 -35.23 46.08
CA ALA A 264 26.14 -36.42 46.85
C ALA A 264 24.71 -36.38 47.42
N ARG A 265 24.15 -35.18 47.68
CA ARG A 265 22.83 -35.00 48.33
C ARG A 265 21.93 -33.99 47.61
N PRO A 266 21.70 -34.11 46.29
CA PRO A 266 21.06 -33.07 45.50
C PRO A 266 19.64 -32.71 45.98
N GLY A 267 18.84 -33.69 46.42
CA GLY A 267 17.48 -33.44 46.93
C GLY A 267 17.46 -32.67 48.26
N THR A 268 18.32 -33.05 49.19
CA THR A 268 18.47 -32.38 50.49
C THR A 268 19.03 -30.95 50.30
N SER A 269 20.03 -30.81 49.44
CA SER A 269 20.61 -29.52 49.06
C SER A 269 19.60 -28.60 48.38
N ASN A 270 18.71 -29.14 47.54
CA ASN A 270 17.64 -28.36 46.91
C ASN A 270 16.67 -27.76 47.94
N LEU A 271 16.28 -28.53 48.96
CA LEU A 271 15.41 -28.04 50.04
C LEU A 271 16.11 -26.97 50.90
N LEU A 272 17.40 -27.13 51.19
CA LEU A 272 18.21 -26.11 51.86
C LEU A 272 18.34 -24.83 51.02
N THR A 273 18.56 -24.96 49.71
CA THR A 273 18.60 -23.82 48.78
C THR A 273 17.26 -23.10 48.70
N LEU A 274 16.14 -23.82 48.72
CA LEU A 274 14.80 -23.24 48.79
C LEU A 274 14.59 -22.44 50.09
N LEU A 275 14.93 -23.04 51.24
CA LEU A 275 14.82 -22.40 52.54
C LEU A 275 15.67 -21.13 52.61
N ALA A 276 16.96 -21.23 52.28
CA ALA A 276 17.89 -20.10 52.23
C ALA A 276 17.46 -19.05 51.19
N GLY A 277 16.83 -19.47 50.09
CA GLY A 277 16.26 -18.60 49.06
C GLY A 277 15.14 -17.70 49.60
N CYS A 278 14.26 -18.27 50.41
CA CYS A 278 13.12 -17.56 50.98
C CYS A 278 13.50 -16.70 52.19
N LEU A 279 14.43 -17.17 53.03
CA LEU A 279 14.95 -16.41 54.18
C LEU A 279 15.96 -15.32 53.79
N ASP A 280 16.47 -15.34 52.56
CA ASP A 280 17.56 -14.49 52.08
C ASP A 280 18.89 -14.66 52.83
N GLU A 281 19.17 -15.90 53.24
CA GLU A 281 20.36 -16.27 53.99
C GLU A 281 21.35 -17.08 53.13
N ASP A 282 22.58 -17.23 53.63
CA ASP A 282 23.58 -18.12 53.07
C ASP A 282 23.19 -19.60 53.29
N VAL A 283 23.33 -20.41 52.24
CA VAL A 283 22.87 -21.81 52.26
C VAL A 283 23.69 -22.68 53.20
N HIS A 284 24.99 -22.41 53.37
CA HIS A 284 25.84 -23.16 54.30
C HIS A 284 25.50 -22.81 55.75
N ALA A 285 25.22 -21.53 56.03
CA ALA A 285 24.74 -21.10 57.34
C ALA A 285 23.39 -21.74 57.71
N VAL A 286 22.47 -21.85 56.75
CA VAL A 286 21.19 -22.56 56.95
C VAL A 286 21.44 -24.05 57.18
N ALA A 287 22.30 -24.70 56.40
CA ALA A 287 22.60 -26.12 56.53
C ALA A 287 23.13 -26.50 57.92
N GLU A 288 24.00 -25.68 58.53
CA GLU A 288 24.55 -25.96 59.86
C GLU A 288 23.45 -26.03 60.94
N ARG A 289 22.35 -25.27 60.79
CA ARG A 289 21.19 -25.30 61.72
C ARG A 289 20.44 -26.64 61.72
N TYR A 290 20.67 -27.47 60.70
CA TYR A 290 19.99 -28.76 60.52
C TYR A 290 20.93 -29.96 60.62
N LYS A 291 22.23 -29.77 60.89
CA LYS A 291 23.22 -30.85 60.99
C LYS A 291 22.77 -32.01 61.88
N ASP A 292 22.17 -31.69 63.03
CA ASP A 292 21.67 -32.67 64.00
C ASP A 292 20.15 -32.93 63.91
N LYS A 293 19.49 -32.39 62.88
CA LYS A 293 18.05 -32.57 62.62
C LYS A 293 17.81 -33.55 61.47
N GLY A 294 16.61 -34.16 61.44
CA GLY A 294 16.18 -35.02 60.34
C GLY A 294 15.47 -34.26 59.22
N HIS A 295 15.37 -34.88 58.03
CA HIS A 295 14.70 -34.29 56.85
C HIS A 295 13.23 -33.91 57.10
N GLY A 296 12.55 -34.56 58.05
CA GLY A 296 11.19 -34.21 58.45
C GLY A 296 11.07 -32.79 59.00
N ALA A 297 12.01 -32.37 59.85
CA ALA A 297 12.06 -31.02 60.40
C ALA A 297 12.38 -30.00 59.30
N LEU A 298 13.35 -30.30 58.43
CA LEU A 298 13.68 -29.44 57.28
C LEU A 298 12.46 -29.22 56.37
N LYS A 299 11.71 -30.28 56.06
CA LYS A 299 10.51 -30.21 55.20
C LYS A 299 9.39 -29.38 55.84
N ILE A 300 9.22 -29.43 57.16
CA ILE A 300 8.25 -28.59 57.87
C ILE A 300 8.65 -27.11 57.75
N ASP A 301 9.88 -26.78 58.11
CA ASP A 301 10.35 -25.39 58.09
C ASP A 301 10.34 -24.81 56.66
N VAL A 302 10.73 -25.61 55.64
CA VAL A 302 10.61 -25.22 54.23
C VAL A 302 9.15 -24.93 53.84
N THR A 303 8.20 -25.74 54.31
CA THR A 303 6.77 -25.54 54.02
C THR A 303 6.28 -24.24 54.61
N ASP A 304 6.59 -23.98 55.89
CA ASP A 304 6.10 -22.80 56.61
C ASP A 304 6.67 -21.51 56.03
N VAL A 305 7.98 -21.49 55.72
CA VAL A 305 8.63 -20.34 55.11
C VAL A 305 8.13 -20.08 53.68
N LEU A 306 7.87 -21.13 52.89
CA LEU A 306 7.30 -20.98 51.55
C LEU A 306 5.88 -20.44 51.59
N GLU A 307 5.06 -20.92 52.52
CA GLU A 307 3.70 -20.43 52.71
C GLU A 307 3.70 -18.95 53.07
N GLU A 308 4.53 -18.53 54.01
CA GLU A 308 4.73 -17.12 54.39
C GLU A 308 5.17 -16.28 53.19
N THR A 309 6.19 -16.74 52.45
CA THR A 309 6.76 -16.03 51.31
C THR A 309 5.77 -15.82 50.17
N LEU A 310 4.90 -16.81 49.92
CA LEU A 310 3.94 -16.77 48.82
C LEU A 310 2.57 -16.22 49.22
N ARG A 311 2.29 -16.01 50.51
CA ARG A 311 0.95 -15.64 51.00
C ARG A 311 0.40 -14.37 50.35
N GLU A 312 1.14 -13.27 50.47
CA GLU A 312 0.76 -11.96 49.93
C GLU A 312 0.74 -11.97 48.39
N PRO A 313 1.80 -12.43 47.69
CA PRO A 313 1.76 -12.54 46.23
C PRO A 313 0.61 -13.40 45.70
N ARG A 314 0.26 -14.49 46.39
CA ARG A 314 -0.87 -15.36 46.02
C ARG A 314 -2.21 -14.64 46.18
N ALA A 315 -2.41 -13.95 47.30
CA ALA A 315 -3.62 -13.18 47.55
C ALA A 315 -3.80 -12.07 46.51
N GLU A 316 -2.74 -11.32 46.23
CA GLU A 316 -2.76 -10.24 45.24
C GLU A 316 -3.00 -10.76 43.81
N PHE A 317 -2.41 -11.90 43.45
CA PHE A 317 -2.66 -12.53 42.16
C PHE A 317 -4.15 -12.85 41.96
N PHE A 318 -4.79 -13.46 42.95
CA PHE A 318 -6.23 -13.77 42.87
C PHE A 318 -7.09 -12.51 42.86
N ARG A 319 -6.72 -11.47 43.62
CA ARG A 319 -7.39 -10.16 43.59
C ARG A 319 -7.35 -9.53 42.20
N LEU A 320 -6.18 -9.49 41.57
CA LEU A 320 -5.99 -8.96 40.21
C LEU A 320 -6.73 -9.76 39.15
N ARG A 321 -6.77 -11.09 39.29
CA ARG A 321 -7.50 -11.98 38.38
C ARG A 321 -9.02 -11.86 38.50
N ALA A 322 -9.53 -11.47 39.67
CA ALA A 322 -10.94 -11.23 39.89
C ALA A 322 -11.45 -9.91 39.26
N ASP A 323 -10.55 -8.99 38.91
CA ASP A 323 -10.85 -7.74 38.20
C ASP A 323 -10.07 -7.63 36.87
N PRO A 324 -10.55 -8.30 35.81
CA PRO A 324 -9.90 -8.24 34.49
C PRO A 324 -9.84 -6.83 33.91
N GLY A 325 -10.78 -5.95 34.26
CA GLY A 325 -10.83 -4.57 33.76
C GLY A 325 -9.69 -3.73 34.33
N HIS A 326 -9.45 -3.84 35.63
CA HIS A 326 -8.31 -3.19 36.28
C HIS A 326 -6.97 -3.73 35.75
N LEU A 327 -6.84 -5.05 35.61
CA LEU A 327 -5.62 -5.67 35.08
C LEU A 327 -5.30 -5.20 33.65
N GLN A 328 -6.33 -5.11 32.80
CA GLN A 328 -6.18 -4.59 31.44
C GLN A 328 -5.80 -3.11 31.44
N ALA A 329 -6.41 -2.29 32.30
CA ALA A 329 -6.07 -0.86 32.41
C ALA A 329 -4.61 -0.63 32.83
N LEU A 330 -4.08 -1.45 33.75
CA LEU A 330 -2.65 -1.42 34.13
C LEU A 330 -1.75 -1.76 32.94
N ALA A 331 -2.09 -2.80 32.18
CA ALA A 331 -1.34 -3.21 30.99
C ALA A 331 -1.36 -2.13 29.90
N ASP A 332 -2.52 -1.52 29.65
CA ASP A 332 -2.69 -0.46 28.65
C ASP A 332 -1.90 0.81 29.01
N LYS A 333 -1.93 1.21 30.28
CA LYS A 333 -1.13 2.34 30.78
C LYS A 333 0.37 2.10 30.58
N GLY A 334 0.84 0.88 30.88
CA GLY A 334 2.22 0.49 30.63
C GLY A 334 2.56 0.49 29.13
N ALA A 335 1.66 -0.04 28.29
CA ALA A 335 1.82 -0.09 26.85
C ALA A 335 1.91 1.30 26.22
N GLU A 336 1.10 2.26 26.67
CA GLU A 336 1.11 3.66 26.21
C GLU A 336 2.45 4.35 26.52
N ARG A 337 2.91 4.30 27.78
CA ARG A 337 4.22 4.83 28.20
C ARG A 337 5.35 4.22 27.38
N ALA A 338 5.29 2.91 27.21
CA ALA A 338 6.29 2.18 26.46
C ALA A 338 6.24 2.54 24.97
N LYS A 339 5.04 2.74 24.38
CA LYS A 339 4.85 3.08 22.97
C LYS A 339 5.46 4.44 22.66
N GLU A 340 5.20 5.41 23.52
CA GLU A 340 5.73 6.77 23.40
C GLU A 340 7.27 6.79 23.26
N ILE A 341 7.98 6.03 24.11
CA ILE A 341 9.45 5.94 24.05
C ILE A 341 9.91 5.29 22.75
N SER A 342 9.33 4.12 22.42
CA SER A 342 9.71 3.37 21.23
C SER A 342 9.45 4.14 19.93
N GLN A 343 8.38 4.93 19.85
CA GLN A 343 8.04 5.73 18.67
C GLN A 343 9.03 6.88 18.46
N ARG A 344 9.49 7.53 19.54
CA ARG A 344 10.55 8.55 19.45
C ARG A 344 11.84 7.94 18.91
N THR A 345 12.28 6.80 19.46
CA THR A 345 13.45 6.08 18.96
C THR A 345 13.29 5.69 17.49
N LEU A 346 12.12 5.16 17.10
CA LEU A 346 11.84 4.77 15.72
C LEU A 346 11.86 5.98 14.76
N ALA A 347 11.32 7.12 15.17
CA ALA A 347 11.37 8.35 14.38
C ALA A 347 12.82 8.82 14.16
N GLU A 348 13.67 8.74 15.20
CA GLU A 348 15.10 9.03 15.07
C GLU A 348 15.81 8.05 14.14
N VAL A 349 15.53 6.74 14.26
CA VAL A 349 16.05 5.70 13.37
C VAL A 349 15.64 6.00 11.93
N ARG A 350 14.34 6.20 11.66
CA ARG A 350 13.77 6.51 10.33
C ARG A 350 14.47 7.71 9.71
N ARG A 351 14.65 8.78 10.48
CA ARG A 351 15.36 9.99 10.03
C ARG A 351 16.81 9.69 9.65
N LEU A 352 17.55 8.93 10.47
CA LEU A 352 18.96 8.62 10.21
C LEU A 352 19.18 7.67 9.03
N VAL A 353 18.21 6.83 8.72
CA VAL A 353 18.27 5.92 7.56
C VAL A 353 17.61 6.49 6.29
N GLY A 354 17.20 7.76 6.31
CA GLY A 354 16.68 8.48 5.14
C GLY A 354 15.20 8.22 4.80
N LEU A 355 14.41 7.72 5.76
CA LEU A 355 12.97 7.51 5.59
C LEU A 355 12.19 8.76 6.05
N LEU A 356 11.25 9.22 5.23
CA LEU A 356 10.37 10.34 5.55
C LEU A 356 9.54 10.05 6.81
N THR A 357 9.57 10.97 7.77
CA THR A 357 8.83 10.85 9.03
C THR A 357 7.45 11.48 8.84
N GLU A 358 6.41 10.65 8.72
CA GLU A 358 5.00 11.06 8.60
C GLU A 358 4.48 11.91 9.80
N PHE A 359 5.30 12.08 10.84
CA PHE A 359 4.91 12.66 12.13
C PHE A 359 5.18 14.16 12.32
N LEU A 360 5.88 14.83 11.38
CA LEU A 360 6.13 16.27 11.44
C LEU A 360 5.12 17.13 10.66
N TYR A 361 4.15 16.53 9.99
CA TYR A 361 3.15 17.26 9.21
C TYR A 361 1.90 17.66 10.02
N LEU A 362 1.68 17.07 11.21
CA LEU A 362 0.46 17.29 12.01
C LEU A 362 0.63 18.23 13.22
N SER A 363 1.86 18.53 13.65
CA SER A 363 2.12 19.28 14.88
C SER A 363 2.38 20.79 14.66
N THR A 364 2.65 21.24 13.43
CA THR A 364 2.83 22.66 13.09
C THR A 364 1.53 23.41 12.77
N MET A 365 0.39 22.72 12.63
CA MET A 365 -0.92 23.36 12.40
C MET A 365 -1.76 23.61 13.66
N SER A 366 -1.28 23.30 14.86
CA SER A 366 -2.09 23.46 16.10
C SER A 366 -1.95 24.83 16.80
N ARG A 367 -1.27 25.82 16.20
CA ARG A 367 -1.19 27.18 16.75
C ARG A 367 -1.36 28.29 15.71
N SER A 368 -2.49 28.26 15.00
CA SER A 368 -3.20 29.49 14.65
C SER A 368 -4.70 29.25 14.65
N ARG A 369 -5.35 29.66 15.73
CA ARG A 369 -6.81 29.86 15.73
C ARG A 369 -7.09 31.12 14.93
N HIS A 370 -7.19 31.02 13.61
CA HIS A 370 -7.94 31.97 12.79
C HIS A 370 -8.81 31.16 11.82
N SER A 371 -10.09 31.51 11.83
CA SER A 371 -11.17 30.92 11.05
C SER A 371 -10.94 31.13 9.55
N SER A 372 -10.47 30.10 8.84
CA SER A 372 -10.68 29.94 7.40
C SER A 372 -10.87 28.45 7.14
N ARG A 373 -11.96 28.07 6.46
CA ARG A 373 -12.28 26.68 6.10
C ARG A 373 -11.11 26.06 5.33
N THR A 374 -10.25 25.30 6.01
CA THR A 374 -9.27 24.44 5.36
C THR A 374 -10.03 23.36 4.61
N ARG A 375 -10.11 23.48 3.28
CA ARG A 375 -10.65 22.43 2.39
C ARG A 375 -10.06 21.09 2.79
N SER A 376 -10.93 20.16 3.17
CA SER A 376 -10.53 18.80 3.48
C SER A 376 -10.07 18.11 2.19
N LEU A 377 -8.76 18.07 1.97
CA LEU A 377 -8.13 17.16 1.00
C LEU A 377 -8.28 15.67 1.41
N ASN A 378 -9.04 15.38 2.48
CA ASN A 378 -9.21 14.06 3.10
C ASN A 378 -10.63 13.48 2.96
N ALA A 379 -11.54 14.07 2.17
CA ALA A 379 -12.82 13.42 1.90
C ALA A 379 -12.61 12.26 0.89
N GLU A 380 -12.91 11.02 1.27
CA GLU A 380 -12.88 9.85 0.37
C GLU A 380 -13.77 10.04 -0.88
N HIS A 381 -14.71 10.99 -0.84
CA HIS A 381 -15.63 11.35 -1.94
C HIS A 381 -15.77 12.88 -2.08
N PRO A 382 -15.14 13.53 -3.08
CA PRO A 382 -15.30 14.96 -3.32
C PRO A 382 -16.74 15.33 -3.69
N VAL A 383 -17.26 16.45 -3.19
CA VAL A 383 -18.60 16.93 -3.57
C VAL A 383 -18.52 17.72 -4.87
N VAL A 384 -19.31 17.35 -5.88
CA VAL A 384 -19.39 18.05 -7.18
C VAL A 384 -20.81 18.51 -7.41
N MET A 385 -20.99 19.77 -7.84
CA MET A 385 -22.31 20.33 -8.09
C MET A 385 -22.57 20.53 -9.57
N THR A 386 -23.69 20.02 -10.07
CA THR A 386 -24.23 20.33 -11.40
C THR A 386 -25.30 21.42 -11.30
N ILE A 387 -25.27 22.38 -12.22
CA ILE A 387 -26.21 23.50 -12.34
C ILE A 387 -26.76 23.46 -13.77
N ALA A 388 -27.89 22.78 -13.98
CA ALA A 388 -28.36 22.41 -15.31
C ALA A 388 -29.88 22.16 -15.36
N GLY A 389 -30.43 22.06 -16.58
CA GLY A 389 -31.80 21.63 -16.82
C GLY A 389 -32.02 20.14 -16.58
N SER A 390 -33.27 19.74 -16.35
CA SER A 390 -33.67 18.33 -16.26
C SER A 390 -33.75 17.67 -17.64
N ASP A 391 -33.58 16.35 -17.71
CA ASP A 391 -33.98 15.52 -18.84
C ASP A 391 -34.64 14.25 -18.27
N PRO A 392 -35.98 14.16 -18.31
CA PRO A 392 -36.73 13.07 -17.68
C PRO A 392 -36.50 11.71 -18.35
N SER A 393 -35.91 11.68 -19.55
CA SER A 393 -35.55 10.43 -20.23
C SER A 393 -34.31 9.74 -19.65
N GLY A 394 -33.53 10.47 -18.84
CA GLY A 394 -32.24 10.00 -18.37
C GLY A 394 -31.17 9.94 -19.45
N GLY A 395 -31.31 10.78 -20.48
CA GLY A 395 -30.35 10.85 -21.57
C GLY A 395 -29.24 11.87 -21.35
N ALA A 396 -29.60 13.03 -20.82
CA ALA A 396 -28.74 14.19 -20.59
C ALA A 396 -29.09 14.86 -19.24
N GLY A 397 -28.59 16.08 -19.01
CA GLY A 397 -29.02 16.93 -17.90
C GLY A 397 -28.75 16.38 -16.49
N ILE A 398 -29.53 16.90 -15.53
CA ILE A 398 -29.21 16.85 -14.10
C ILE A 398 -29.70 15.61 -13.33
N GLN A 399 -30.68 14.85 -13.84
CA GLN A 399 -31.49 13.92 -13.03
C GLN A 399 -30.79 12.59 -12.66
N VAL A 400 -31.42 11.78 -11.79
CA VAL A 400 -31.00 10.41 -11.42
C VAL A 400 -32.19 9.47 -11.61
N SER A 401 -31.96 8.29 -12.18
CA SER A 401 -32.86 7.14 -12.12
C SER A 401 -32.16 6.04 -11.32
N GLU A 402 -32.91 5.35 -10.44
CA GLU A 402 -32.37 4.32 -9.54
C GLU A 402 -31.93 3.03 -10.25
N THR A 403 -32.25 2.89 -11.53
CA THR A 403 -31.79 1.77 -12.35
C THR A 403 -30.45 2.05 -13.02
N ARG A 404 -29.74 0.95 -13.33
CA ARG A 404 -28.45 0.89 -14.02
C ARG A 404 -28.40 1.60 -15.38
N ASP A 405 -29.56 2.02 -15.87
CA ASP A 405 -29.79 2.48 -17.21
C ASP A 405 -30.47 3.87 -17.15
N ALA A 406 -29.79 4.86 -17.75
CA ALA A 406 -30.23 6.24 -18.08
C ALA A 406 -30.25 7.31 -16.95
N VAL A 407 -29.21 8.19 -16.82
CA VAL A 407 -29.12 9.70 -16.67
C VAL A 407 -27.64 10.18 -16.61
N ALA A 408 -27.32 11.46 -16.87
CA ALA A 408 -25.98 11.96 -17.23
C ALA A 408 -25.08 12.57 -16.11
N ASP A 409 -25.39 13.76 -15.59
CA ASP A 409 -24.43 14.51 -14.73
C ASP A 409 -24.19 13.84 -13.37
N LEU A 410 -25.26 13.63 -12.59
CA LEU A 410 -25.18 13.03 -11.26
C LEU A 410 -24.70 11.57 -11.31
N LYS A 411 -25.02 10.79 -12.37
CA LYS A 411 -24.48 9.43 -12.55
C LYS A 411 -22.99 9.46 -12.88
N THR A 412 -22.53 10.43 -13.66
CA THR A 412 -21.10 10.59 -13.97
C THR A 412 -20.30 10.92 -12.71
N PHE A 413 -20.77 11.88 -11.90
CA PHE A 413 -20.16 12.17 -10.61
C PHE A 413 -20.08 10.91 -9.75
N THR A 414 -21.18 10.16 -9.71
CA THR A 414 -21.30 8.92 -8.96
C THR A 414 -20.34 7.83 -9.45
N ALA A 415 -20.26 7.59 -10.77
CA ALA A 415 -19.36 6.60 -11.38
C ALA A 415 -17.89 6.92 -11.11
N LEU A 416 -17.57 8.21 -10.95
CA LEU A 416 -16.24 8.73 -10.65
C LEU A 416 -16.02 9.00 -9.16
N GLN A 417 -16.82 8.39 -8.28
CA GLN A 417 -16.73 8.46 -6.81
C GLN A 417 -16.82 9.86 -6.21
N CYS A 418 -17.49 10.77 -6.90
CA CYS A 418 -17.83 12.10 -6.39
C CYS A 418 -19.26 12.09 -5.86
N PHE A 419 -19.50 12.82 -4.77
CA PHE A 419 -20.85 13.05 -4.27
C PHE A 419 -21.51 14.16 -5.07
N GLY A 420 -22.51 13.82 -5.89
CA GLY A 420 -23.19 14.77 -6.75
C GLY A 420 -24.27 15.58 -6.02
N THR A 421 -24.24 16.90 -6.18
CA THR A 421 -25.32 17.82 -5.79
C THR A 421 -25.84 18.57 -7.00
N SER A 422 -27.04 19.14 -6.91
CA SER A 422 -27.72 19.71 -8.07
C SER A 422 -28.44 21.02 -7.77
N VAL A 423 -28.47 21.90 -8.77
CA VAL A 423 -29.34 23.07 -8.86
C VAL A 423 -30.04 23.04 -10.21
N ILE A 424 -31.37 22.94 -10.19
CA ILE A 424 -32.16 22.85 -11.43
C ILE A 424 -32.43 24.25 -11.96
N THR A 425 -32.07 24.50 -13.21
CA THR A 425 -32.27 25.78 -13.92
C THR A 425 -33.53 25.77 -14.78
N ALA A 426 -33.92 24.61 -15.30
CA ALA A 426 -35.13 24.42 -16.09
C ALA A 426 -35.65 22.99 -15.98
N LEU A 427 -36.96 22.80 -15.99
CA LEU A 427 -37.60 21.49 -16.15
C LEU A 427 -37.97 21.31 -17.62
N THR A 428 -37.57 20.19 -18.24
CA THR A 428 -37.90 19.89 -19.63
C THR A 428 -38.87 18.71 -19.73
N ALA A 429 -39.76 18.77 -20.73
CA ALA A 429 -40.46 17.60 -21.24
C ALA A 429 -39.68 17.09 -22.46
N GLN A 430 -38.81 16.11 -22.24
CA GLN A 430 -37.87 15.60 -23.26
C GLN A 430 -37.82 14.07 -23.27
N ASN A 431 -37.56 13.50 -24.44
CA ASN A 431 -37.26 12.07 -24.62
C ASN A 431 -36.12 11.86 -25.64
N THR A 432 -35.79 10.61 -25.97
CA THR A 432 -34.73 10.27 -26.94
C THR A 432 -35.00 10.77 -28.38
N THR A 433 -36.18 11.34 -28.65
CA THR A 433 -36.59 11.82 -29.99
C THR A 433 -36.65 13.35 -30.10
N GLY A 434 -36.63 14.09 -28.99
CA GLY A 434 -36.65 15.55 -29.00
C GLY A 434 -37.13 16.19 -27.69
N VAL A 435 -37.19 17.52 -27.71
CA VAL A 435 -37.68 18.38 -26.61
C VAL A 435 -39.03 18.95 -27.01
N ASP A 436 -40.05 18.74 -26.18
CA ASP A 436 -41.40 19.25 -26.39
C ASP A 436 -41.60 20.64 -25.76
N SER A 437 -41.20 20.79 -24.50
CA SER A 437 -41.38 22.04 -23.74
C SER A 437 -40.31 22.22 -22.66
N VAL A 438 -40.10 23.48 -22.28
CA VAL A 438 -39.13 23.91 -21.26
C VAL A 438 -39.82 24.86 -20.28
N PHE A 439 -39.68 24.59 -18.98
CA PHE A 439 -40.18 25.43 -17.90
C PHE A 439 -38.99 26.00 -17.12
N PRO A 440 -38.67 27.31 -17.26
CA PRO A 440 -37.59 27.93 -16.52
C PRO A 440 -37.86 27.93 -15.01
N THR A 441 -36.81 27.68 -14.22
CA THR A 441 -36.87 27.89 -12.77
C THR A 441 -36.72 29.38 -12.48
N PRO A 442 -37.54 29.97 -11.58
CA PRO A 442 -37.39 31.38 -11.23
C PRO A 442 -35.96 31.71 -10.74
N PRO A 443 -35.32 32.80 -11.21
CA PRO A 443 -33.94 33.17 -10.86
C PRO A 443 -33.66 33.19 -9.35
N GLU A 444 -34.57 33.74 -8.55
CA GLU A 444 -34.46 33.81 -7.10
C GLU A 444 -34.48 32.42 -6.44
N PHE A 445 -35.15 31.44 -7.07
CA PHE A 445 -35.17 30.08 -6.60
C PHE A 445 -33.88 29.33 -6.95
N ILE A 446 -33.23 29.67 -8.07
CA ILE A 446 -31.87 29.18 -8.41
C ILE A 446 -30.86 29.67 -7.36
N GLU A 447 -30.87 30.97 -7.04
CA GLU A 447 -30.01 31.55 -5.99
C GLU A 447 -30.27 30.88 -4.63
N LYS A 448 -31.53 30.64 -4.30
CA LYS A 448 -31.91 29.95 -3.06
C LYS A 448 -31.39 28.50 -3.02
N GLN A 449 -31.55 27.73 -4.10
CA GLN A 449 -31.00 26.37 -4.21
C GLN A 449 -29.48 26.36 -3.99
N LEU A 450 -28.75 27.26 -4.67
CA LEU A 450 -27.30 27.42 -4.50
C LEU A 450 -26.93 27.70 -3.04
N SER A 451 -27.57 28.71 -2.43
CA SER A 451 -27.25 29.12 -1.06
C SER A 451 -27.46 28.00 -0.03
N MET A 452 -28.51 27.18 -0.19
CA MET A 452 -28.82 26.09 0.75
C MET A 452 -27.80 24.97 0.68
N VAL A 453 -27.41 24.56 -0.53
CA VAL A 453 -26.42 23.47 -0.68
C VAL A 453 -25.04 23.95 -0.25
N LEU A 454 -24.62 25.15 -0.66
CA LEU A 454 -23.29 25.69 -0.34
C LEU A 454 -23.11 26.03 1.14
N ALA A 455 -24.19 26.38 1.85
CA ALA A 455 -24.14 26.62 3.29
C ALA A 455 -23.84 25.34 4.10
N ASP A 456 -24.25 24.17 3.59
CA ASP A 456 -24.15 22.89 4.29
C ASP A 456 -23.00 21.99 3.78
N MET A 457 -22.74 21.99 2.47
CA MET A 457 -21.80 21.07 1.81
C MET A 457 -20.58 21.79 1.22
N ASP A 458 -19.38 21.21 1.39
CA ASP A 458 -18.13 21.74 0.83
C ASP A 458 -17.92 21.28 -0.62
N VAL A 459 -18.47 22.05 -1.57
CA VAL A 459 -18.38 21.75 -3.01
C VAL A 459 -16.96 21.93 -3.52
N SER A 460 -16.39 20.88 -4.12
CA SER A 460 -15.02 20.80 -4.61
C SER A 460 -14.87 21.13 -6.10
N ALA A 461 -15.93 21.02 -6.91
CA ALA A 461 -15.99 21.52 -8.29
C ALA A 461 -17.44 21.78 -8.71
N PHE A 462 -17.60 22.64 -9.71
CA PHE A 462 -18.89 22.96 -10.32
C PHE A 462 -18.92 22.57 -11.79
N LYS A 463 -20.14 22.30 -12.25
CA LYS A 463 -20.46 21.96 -13.62
C LYS A 463 -21.73 22.68 -14.03
N THR A 464 -21.73 23.44 -15.12
CA THR A 464 -22.99 24.02 -15.66
C THR A 464 -23.41 23.34 -16.96
N GLY A 465 -24.71 23.13 -17.14
CA GLY A 465 -25.32 22.67 -18.38
C GLY A 465 -26.26 23.73 -18.96
N MET A 466 -27.44 23.31 -19.45
CA MET A 466 -28.46 24.22 -19.96
C MET A 466 -28.88 25.24 -18.89
N LEU A 467 -28.66 26.53 -19.13
CA LEU A 467 -29.11 27.64 -18.25
C LEU A 467 -30.41 28.30 -18.74
N TYR A 468 -30.86 27.97 -19.96
CA TYR A 468 -32.07 28.45 -20.62
C TYR A 468 -32.04 29.93 -21.06
N ASP A 469 -32.01 30.90 -20.14
CA ASP A 469 -32.13 32.33 -20.43
C ASP A 469 -31.07 33.21 -19.72
N ALA A 470 -31.04 34.51 -20.06
CA ALA A 470 -30.11 35.47 -19.48
C ALA A 470 -30.31 35.70 -17.97
N ALA A 471 -31.55 35.58 -17.48
CA ALA A 471 -31.88 35.80 -16.07
C ALA A 471 -31.33 34.67 -15.21
N ASN A 472 -31.50 33.43 -15.65
CA ASN A 472 -30.99 32.23 -15.00
C ASN A 472 -29.45 32.17 -15.05
N ALA A 473 -28.84 32.49 -16.19
CA ALA A 473 -27.38 32.58 -16.31
C ALA A 473 -26.79 33.60 -15.32
N ARG A 474 -27.45 34.76 -15.16
CA ARG A 474 -27.05 35.80 -14.21
C ARG A 474 -27.25 35.36 -12.76
N ALA A 475 -28.35 34.68 -12.44
CA ALA A 475 -28.61 34.15 -11.10
C ALA A 475 -27.51 33.17 -10.66
N VAL A 476 -27.06 32.29 -11.56
CA VAL A 476 -25.94 31.38 -11.29
C VAL A 476 -24.64 32.14 -11.04
N ALA A 477 -24.29 33.07 -11.94
CA ALA A 477 -23.06 33.86 -11.81
C ALA A 477 -23.04 34.69 -10.51
N ARG A 478 -24.17 35.32 -10.17
CA ARG A 478 -24.34 36.12 -8.95
C ARG A 478 -24.28 35.25 -7.71
N GLY A 479 -25.06 34.15 -7.67
CA GLY A 479 -25.11 33.25 -6.51
C GLY A 479 -23.73 32.69 -6.14
N LEU A 480 -22.94 32.29 -7.13
CA LEU A 480 -21.56 31.83 -6.90
C LEU A 480 -20.64 32.95 -6.42
N LYS A 481 -20.67 34.14 -7.07
CA LYS A 481 -19.84 35.29 -6.68
C LYS A 481 -20.15 35.74 -5.26
N ASP A 482 -21.43 35.92 -4.94
CA ASP A 482 -21.87 36.46 -3.65
C ASP A 482 -21.57 35.49 -2.51
N PHE A 483 -21.80 34.20 -2.71
CA PHE A 483 -21.49 33.20 -1.68
C PHE A 483 -20.00 33.20 -1.33
N TYR A 484 -19.11 33.04 -2.31
CA TYR A 484 -17.68 32.90 -2.05
C TYR A 484 -17.01 34.23 -1.65
N LYS A 485 -17.49 35.37 -2.16
CA LYS A 485 -17.05 36.70 -1.70
C LYS A 485 -17.37 36.93 -0.23
N ASN A 486 -18.57 36.55 0.22
CA ASN A 486 -19.00 36.73 1.60
C ASN A 486 -18.28 35.79 2.60
N HIS A 487 -17.62 34.75 2.11
CA HIS A 487 -16.89 33.76 2.93
C HIS A 487 -15.37 33.86 2.81
N GLU A 488 -14.83 34.87 2.11
CA GLU A 488 -13.39 35.05 1.83
C GLU A 488 -12.72 33.82 1.18
N ASP A 489 -13.50 33.01 0.45
CA ASP A 489 -13.07 31.74 -0.13
C ASP A 489 -12.91 31.87 -1.67
N ILE A 490 -12.02 31.07 -2.26
CA ILE A 490 -11.84 31.01 -3.72
C ILE A 490 -12.88 30.06 -4.32
N ILE A 491 -13.59 30.49 -5.37
CA ILE A 491 -14.55 29.64 -6.09
C ILE A 491 -13.84 28.37 -6.60
N PRO A 492 -14.31 27.16 -6.24
CA PRO A 492 -13.83 25.90 -6.80
C PRO A 492 -13.83 25.85 -8.34
N PRO A 493 -13.05 24.96 -8.98
CA PRO A 493 -13.04 24.84 -10.44
C PRO A 493 -14.45 24.71 -11.05
N LEU A 494 -14.80 25.64 -11.92
CA LEU A 494 -16.08 25.67 -12.64
C LEU A 494 -15.89 25.23 -14.09
N VAL A 495 -16.52 24.13 -14.48
CA VAL A 495 -16.57 23.62 -15.86
C VAL A 495 -17.88 24.05 -16.52
N ILE A 496 -17.79 24.86 -17.57
CA ILE A 496 -18.98 25.37 -18.28
C ILE A 496 -19.18 24.61 -19.58
N ASP A 497 -20.33 23.95 -19.73
CA ASP A 497 -20.82 23.48 -21.03
C ASP A 497 -21.93 24.44 -21.48
N PRO A 498 -21.72 25.23 -22.54
CA PRO A 498 -22.61 26.34 -22.88
C PRO A 498 -23.99 25.92 -23.40
N VAL A 499 -24.18 24.64 -23.76
CA VAL A 499 -25.43 24.00 -24.23
C VAL A 499 -26.36 24.97 -24.97
N CYS A 500 -25.98 25.35 -26.19
CA CYS A 500 -26.74 26.33 -26.96
C CYS A 500 -27.85 25.69 -27.82
N VAL A 501 -27.59 24.48 -28.33
CA VAL A 501 -28.47 23.76 -29.28
C VAL A 501 -28.47 22.27 -28.93
N SER A 502 -29.66 21.65 -28.91
CA SER A 502 -29.80 20.19 -28.74
C SER A 502 -29.23 19.42 -29.93
N THR A 503 -28.90 18.14 -29.73
CA THR A 503 -28.46 17.24 -30.81
C THR A 503 -29.54 17.07 -31.91
N SER A 504 -30.82 17.27 -31.56
CA SER A 504 -31.96 17.30 -32.47
C SER A 504 -32.19 18.66 -33.18
N GLY A 505 -31.36 19.68 -32.91
CA GLY A 505 -31.41 20.99 -33.58
C GLY A 505 -32.31 22.05 -32.92
N HIS A 506 -33.02 21.74 -31.84
CA HIS A 506 -33.77 22.73 -31.05
C HIS A 506 -32.81 23.67 -30.29
N THR A 507 -33.05 24.98 -30.39
CA THR A 507 -32.36 26.01 -29.58
C THR A 507 -32.75 25.87 -28.11
N LEU A 508 -31.75 25.67 -27.24
CA LEU A 508 -31.94 25.47 -25.80
C LEU A 508 -31.50 26.68 -24.96
N LEU A 509 -30.86 27.66 -25.60
CA LEU A 509 -30.36 28.87 -24.96
C LEU A 509 -30.87 30.09 -25.75
N GLU A 510 -31.49 31.04 -25.06
CA GLU A 510 -31.91 32.29 -25.69
C GLU A 510 -30.69 33.13 -26.14
N PRO A 511 -30.79 33.88 -27.27
CA PRO A 511 -29.64 34.59 -27.84
C PRO A 511 -28.96 35.60 -26.91
N ASP A 512 -29.71 36.25 -26.02
CA ASP A 512 -29.21 37.22 -25.05
C ASP A 512 -28.45 36.57 -23.88
N ALA A 513 -28.76 35.30 -23.56
CA ALA A 513 -28.06 34.53 -22.54
C ALA A 513 -26.59 34.26 -22.91
N VAL A 514 -26.27 34.19 -24.22
CA VAL A 514 -24.90 34.04 -24.71
C VAL A 514 -24.01 35.20 -24.26
N THR A 515 -24.53 36.43 -24.29
CA THR A 515 -23.80 37.61 -23.83
C THR A 515 -23.51 37.53 -22.34
N VAL A 516 -24.48 37.06 -21.53
CA VAL A 516 -24.31 36.87 -20.08
C VAL A 516 -23.29 35.78 -19.78
N LEU A 517 -23.29 34.67 -20.52
CA LEU A 517 -22.27 33.62 -20.37
C LEU A 517 -20.86 34.19 -20.55
N ILE A 518 -20.63 34.95 -21.62
CA ILE A 518 -19.31 35.53 -21.93
C ILE A 518 -18.88 36.56 -20.89
N GLN A 519 -19.79 37.47 -20.52
CA GLN A 519 -19.44 38.61 -19.66
C GLN A 519 -19.42 38.28 -18.17
N GLU A 520 -20.30 37.39 -17.71
CA GLU A 520 -20.53 37.19 -16.27
C GLU A 520 -20.05 35.83 -15.76
N LEU A 521 -20.16 34.76 -16.57
CA LEU A 521 -19.89 33.38 -16.14
C LEU A 521 -18.52 32.85 -16.59
N PHE A 522 -18.09 33.10 -17.83
CA PHE A 522 -16.77 32.69 -18.32
C PHE A 522 -15.60 33.23 -17.49
N PRO A 523 -15.65 34.46 -16.93
CA PRO A 523 -14.61 34.94 -16.01
C PRO A 523 -14.48 34.13 -14.71
N LEU A 524 -15.49 33.32 -14.36
CA LEU A 524 -15.45 32.40 -13.22
C LEU A 524 -14.99 30.99 -13.62
N ALA A 525 -14.92 30.70 -14.92
CA ALA A 525 -14.68 29.35 -15.42
C ALA A 525 -13.22 28.95 -15.26
N LYS A 526 -13.01 27.68 -14.90
CA LYS A 526 -11.70 27.05 -15.07
C LYS A 526 -11.54 26.53 -16.50
N LEU A 527 -12.59 25.92 -17.04
CA LEU A 527 -12.63 25.32 -18.38
C LEU A 527 -14.01 25.53 -19.02
N ILE A 528 -14.04 25.87 -20.30
CA ILE A 528 -15.25 25.81 -21.13
C ILE A 528 -15.15 24.68 -22.15
N THR A 529 -16.26 23.99 -22.42
CA THR A 529 -16.29 22.79 -23.28
C THR A 529 -17.24 22.92 -24.48
N PRO A 530 -17.11 23.91 -25.37
CA PRO A 530 -18.02 24.08 -26.52
C PRO A 530 -17.79 23.01 -27.60
N ASN A 531 -18.87 22.61 -28.29
CA ASN A 531 -18.75 21.89 -29.57
C ASN A 531 -18.49 22.87 -30.72
N LYS A 532 -18.23 22.36 -31.93
CA LYS A 532 -18.03 23.19 -33.13
C LYS A 532 -19.12 24.27 -33.32
N ALA A 533 -20.40 23.89 -33.32
CA ALA A 533 -21.50 24.82 -33.59
C ALA A 533 -21.66 25.88 -32.48
N GLU A 534 -21.43 25.49 -31.23
CA GLU A 534 -21.42 26.36 -30.04
C GLU A 534 -20.26 27.35 -30.09
N ALA A 535 -19.04 26.89 -30.44
CA ALA A 535 -17.85 27.72 -30.57
C ALA A 535 -18.02 28.81 -31.65
N GLU A 536 -18.57 28.42 -32.81
CA GLU A 536 -18.87 29.34 -33.90
C GLU A 536 -19.92 30.39 -33.50
N LEU A 537 -20.94 29.99 -32.73
CA LEU A 537 -21.97 30.90 -32.21
C LEU A 537 -21.40 31.89 -31.19
N LEU A 538 -20.58 31.41 -30.24
CA LEU A 538 -19.95 32.22 -29.20
C LEU A 538 -19.04 33.31 -29.80
N LEU A 539 -18.22 32.96 -30.79
CA LEU A 539 -17.33 33.92 -31.46
C LEU A 539 -18.08 34.94 -32.31
N ALA A 540 -19.13 34.51 -33.03
CA ALA A 540 -19.96 35.39 -33.83
C ALA A 540 -20.61 36.49 -32.97
N GLN A 541 -21.15 36.10 -31.80
CA GLN A 541 -21.75 37.05 -30.85
C GLN A 541 -20.71 37.96 -30.18
N ALA A 542 -19.53 37.45 -29.85
CA ALA A 542 -18.49 38.25 -29.20
C ALA A 542 -17.83 39.30 -30.11
N SER A 543 -17.74 39.03 -31.42
CA SER A 543 -16.94 39.85 -32.35
C SER A 543 -17.76 40.72 -33.30
N ALA A 544 -19.10 40.62 -33.29
CA ALA A 544 -20.01 41.27 -34.25
C ALA A 544 -19.59 41.10 -35.73
N LYS A 545 -18.92 39.99 -36.06
CA LYS A 545 -18.36 39.65 -37.38
C LYS A 545 -18.97 38.34 -37.90
N GLU A 546 -18.82 38.08 -39.21
CA GLU A 546 -19.26 36.84 -39.86
C GLU A 546 -18.76 35.58 -39.15
N ARG A 547 -19.59 34.54 -39.17
CA ARG A 547 -19.35 33.24 -38.54
C ARG A 547 -18.12 32.58 -39.18
N LYS A 548 -17.02 32.45 -38.43
CA LYS A 548 -15.84 31.69 -38.88
C LYS A 548 -16.15 30.19 -38.81
N GLU A 549 -16.26 29.52 -39.95
CA GLU A 549 -16.46 28.07 -39.98
C GLU A 549 -15.19 27.29 -39.66
N ILE A 550 -15.30 26.30 -38.77
CA ILE A 550 -14.19 25.41 -38.42
C ILE A 550 -14.12 24.26 -39.44
N ARG A 551 -13.18 24.34 -40.40
CA ARG A 551 -13.01 23.34 -41.47
C ARG A 551 -11.69 22.58 -41.45
N SER A 552 -10.73 22.99 -40.62
CA SER A 552 -9.39 22.41 -40.53
C SER A 552 -8.90 22.34 -39.08
N ILE A 553 -7.82 21.58 -38.86
CA ILE A 553 -7.15 21.47 -37.56
C ILE A 553 -6.58 22.83 -37.12
N ASP A 554 -5.92 23.57 -38.01
CA ASP A 554 -5.45 24.94 -37.72
C ASP A 554 -6.59 25.87 -37.32
N GLY A 555 -7.72 25.81 -38.04
CA GLY A 555 -8.90 26.61 -37.71
C GLY A 555 -9.48 26.26 -36.33
N ALA A 556 -9.40 24.99 -35.92
CA ALA A 556 -9.83 24.55 -34.59
C ALA A 556 -8.92 25.09 -33.48
N LEU A 557 -7.59 25.08 -33.70
CA LEU A 557 -6.60 25.66 -32.77
C LEU A 557 -6.78 27.18 -32.61
N ASP A 558 -6.96 27.90 -33.71
CA ASP A 558 -7.19 29.35 -33.71
C ASP A 558 -8.48 29.73 -32.99
N VAL A 559 -9.54 28.95 -33.17
CA VAL A 559 -10.83 29.17 -32.49
C VAL A 559 -10.71 28.89 -31.00
N ALA A 560 -10.05 27.79 -30.59
CA ALA A 560 -9.83 27.49 -29.18
C ALA A 560 -9.05 28.63 -28.47
N CYS A 561 -7.98 29.13 -29.11
CA CYS A 561 -7.22 30.27 -28.64
C CYS A 561 -8.07 31.56 -28.55
N SER A 562 -8.87 31.84 -29.58
CA SER A 562 -9.76 33.02 -29.62
C SER A 562 -10.82 32.99 -28.51
N LEU A 563 -11.40 31.81 -28.24
CA LEU A 563 -12.38 31.63 -27.17
C LEU A 563 -11.75 31.82 -25.77
N ALA A 564 -10.52 31.36 -25.57
CA ALA A 564 -9.81 31.52 -24.30
C ALA A 564 -9.59 33.00 -23.93
N ASN A 565 -9.53 33.87 -24.95
CA ASN A 565 -9.41 35.32 -24.77
C ASN A 565 -10.71 36.00 -24.36
N LEU A 566 -11.88 35.41 -24.63
CA LEU A 566 -13.19 35.98 -24.25
C LEU A 566 -13.44 35.95 -22.74
N GLY A 567 -12.92 34.93 -22.04
CA GLY A 567 -13.27 34.64 -20.66
C GLY A 567 -12.12 34.46 -19.68
N SER A 568 -10.87 34.42 -20.14
CA SER A 568 -9.71 34.07 -19.30
C SER A 568 -9.72 32.68 -18.67
N CYS A 569 -10.21 31.71 -19.42
CA CYS A 569 -10.27 30.30 -19.04
C CYS A 569 -9.58 29.39 -20.06
N ASP A 570 -9.33 28.14 -19.65
CA ASP A 570 -8.88 27.08 -20.55
C ASP A 570 -10.07 26.66 -21.45
N VAL A 571 -9.81 26.15 -22.66
CA VAL A 571 -10.86 25.79 -23.63
C VAL A 571 -10.67 24.38 -24.15
N LEU A 572 -11.71 23.54 -24.07
CA LEU A 572 -11.79 22.25 -24.76
C LEU A 572 -12.82 22.34 -25.89
N LEU A 573 -12.35 22.43 -27.13
CA LEU A 573 -13.19 22.37 -28.31
C LEU A 573 -13.49 20.92 -28.67
N LYS A 574 -14.75 20.50 -28.47
CA LYS A 574 -15.23 19.13 -28.72
C LYS A 574 -15.42 18.91 -30.22
N GLY A 575 -14.75 17.93 -30.82
CA GLY A 575 -14.69 17.78 -32.28
C GLY A 575 -15.30 16.50 -32.85
N GLY A 576 -16.32 15.93 -32.20
CA GLY A 576 -17.19 14.89 -32.78
C GLY A 576 -17.80 15.22 -34.16
N HIS A 577 -17.68 16.46 -34.62
CA HIS A 577 -18.17 16.97 -35.91
C HIS A 577 -17.07 17.37 -36.91
N LEU A 578 -15.79 17.28 -36.54
CA LEU A 578 -14.67 17.47 -37.45
C LEU A 578 -14.11 16.09 -37.82
N THR A 579 -14.51 15.58 -38.98
CA THR A 579 -14.01 14.28 -39.48
C THR A 579 -12.66 14.49 -40.14
N VAL A 580 -11.61 13.94 -39.55
CA VAL A 580 -10.26 13.91 -40.12
C VAL A 580 -9.78 12.46 -40.24
N SER A 581 -9.04 12.14 -41.30
CA SER A 581 -8.40 10.81 -41.42
C SER A 581 -7.07 10.77 -40.67
N ALA A 582 -6.54 9.58 -40.43
CA ALA A 582 -5.17 9.44 -39.92
C ALA A 582 -4.14 10.05 -40.88
N ARG A 583 -4.39 10.00 -42.19
CA ARG A 583 -3.57 10.66 -43.22
C ARG A 583 -3.52 12.18 -43.05
N ASP A 584 -4.66 12.83 -42.84
CA ASP A 584 -4.74 14.28 -42.67
C ASP A 584 -3.97 14.74 -41.42
N MET A 585 -4.09 13.99 -40.32
CA MET A 585 -3.33 14.23 -39.09
C MET A 585 -1.82 14.07 -39.29
N LEU A 586 -1.37 13.02 -39.99
CA LEU A 586 0.06 12.81 -40.30
C LEU A 586 0.63 13.91 -41.19
N SER A 587 -0.12 14.38 -42.19
CA SER A 587 0.25 15.52 -43.02
C SER A 587 0.36 16.81 -42.21
N PHE A 588 -0.59 17.07 -41.32
CA PHE A 588 -0.55 18.21 -40.41
C PHE A 588 0.69 18.18 -39.48
N ILE A 589 0.99 17.00 -38.91
CA ILE A 589 2.19 16.78 -38.08
C ILE A 589 3.47 17.09 -38.85
N ALA A 590 3.58 16.58 -40.08
CA ALA A 590 4.76 16.79 -40.92
C ALA A 590 5.03 18.28 -41.20
N ILE A 591 3.99 19.09 -41.34
CA ILE A 591 4.07 20.53 -41.59
C ILE A 591 4.42 21.31 -40.31
N GLN A 592 3.89 20.89 -39.15
CA GLN A 592 4.01 21.62 -37.87
C GLN A 592 5.20 21.20 -36.99
N ARG A 593 6.12 20.34 -37.46
CA ARG A 593 7.27 19.80 -36.68
C ARG A 593 8.21 20.84 -36.05
N ALA A 594 8.07 22.14 -36.34
CA ALA A 594 8.85 23.21 -35.75
C ALA A 594 8.21 23.89 -34.51
N ASN A 595 6.95 23.58 -34.17
CA ASN A 595 6.20 24.30 -33.13
C ASN A 595 6.19 23.56 -31.78
N VAL A 596 7.02 23.99 -30.83
CA VAL A 596 7.22 23.36 -29.49
C VAL A 596 5.98 23.43 -28.58
N ARG A 597 4.90 24.10 -29.01
CA ARG A 597 3.67 24.34 -28.22
C ARG A 597 2.49 23.44 -28.57
N LEU A 598 2.66 22.46 -29.45
CA LEU A 598 1.61 21.54 -29.89
C LEU A 598 1.93 20.10 -29.44
N ARG A 599 1.00 19.47 -28.71
CA ARG A 599 1.02 18.05 -28.34
C ARG A 599 -0.14 17.33 -29.00
N ILE A 600 0.08 16.08 -29.38
CA ILE A 600 -0.95 15.21 -29.95
C ILE A 600 -0.92 13.93 -29.12
N GLU A 601 -2.08 13.56 -28.59
CA GLU A 601 -2.28 12.34 -27.81
C GLU A 601 -3.21 11.40 -28.58
N TRP A 602 -2.74 10.20 -28.88
CA TRP A 602 -3.53 9.19 -29.61
C TRP A 602 -4.14 8.18 -28.65
N ASP A 603 -5.47 8.08 -28.65
CA ASP A 603 -6.19 7.15 -27.78
C ASP A 603 -6.80 5.98 -28.57
N GLY A 604 -6.32 4.78 -28.27
CA GLY A 604 -6.67 3.54 -28.96
C GLY A 604 -6.00 3.33 -30.31
N ILE A 605 -5.15 4.27 -30.75
CA ILE A 605 -4.24 4.14 -31.90
C ILE A 605 -2.85 4.41 -31.32
N GLU A 606 -1.91 3.49 -31.52
CA GLU A 606 -0.60 3.50 -30.87
C GLU A 606 0.22 4.75 -31.23
N GLU A 607 0.76 5.44 -30.21
CA GLU A 607 1.87 6.41 -30.42
C GLU A 607 3.18 5.74 -30.84
N ASN A 608 3.26 4.40 -30.76
CA ASN A 608 4.38 3.60 -31.23
C ASN A 608 4.00 2.74 -32.44
N MET A 609 3.40 3.36 -33.45
CA MET A 609 3.55 2.89 -34.82
C MET A 609 5.01 3.13 -35.23
N GLU A 610 5.88 2.15 -35.03
CA GLU A 610 6.78 1.70 -36.09
C GLU A 610 7.43 0.34 -35.78
N ILE A 611 7.22 -0.57 -36.75
CA ILE A 611 7.84 -1.89 -36.92
C ILE A 611 7.20 -2.93 -35.99
N LEU A 612 5.99 -3.48 -36.23
CA LEU A 612 5.86 -4.69 -37.06
C LEU A 612 4.44 -5.14 -37.48
N GLN A 613 3.40 -4.29 -37.43
CA GLN A 613 2.09 -4.68 -37.99
C GLN A 613 1.35 -3.57 -38.76
N ILE A 614 2.04 -2.92 -39.70
CA ILE A 614 1.41 -1.94 -40.63
C ILE A 614 0.44 -2.61 -41.64
N LYS A 615 0.35 -3.94 -41.70
CA LYS A 615 -0.58 -4.61 -42.64
C LYS A 615 -2.07 -4.59 -42.25
N LYS A 616 -2.48 -3.96 -41.14
CA LYS A 616 -3.88 -3.99 -40.68
C LYS A 616 -4.53 -2.65 -40.28
N LEU A 617 -3.85 -1.50 -40.40
CA LEU A 617 -4.46 -0.21 -40.05
C LEU A 617 -5.07 0.47 -41.28
N ASP A 618 -6.38 0.73 -41.24
CA ASP A 618 -7.09 1.52 -42.25
C ASP A 618 -6.81 3.01 -42.03
N VAL A 619 -5.82 3.55 -42.76
CA VAL A 619 -5.37 4.96 -42.65
C VAL A 619 -6.42 5.98 -43.12
N ASP A 620 -7.46 5.51 -43.80
CA ASP A 620 -8.58 6.34 -44.28
C ASP A 620 -9.78 6.30 -43.31
N ALA A 621 -9.69 5.55 -42.21
CA ALA A 621 -10.74 5.49 -41.20
C ALA A 621 -10.96 6.86 -40.51
N PRO A 622 -12.23 7.26 -40.27
CA PRO A 622 -12.54 8.55 -39.68
C PRO A 622 -12.15 8.62 -38.19
N LEU A 623 -11.48 9.71 -37.82
CA LEU A 623 -11.12 10.05 -36.45
C LEU A 623 -12.03 11.15 -35.89
N VAL A 624 -12.18 11.14 -34.57
CA VAL A 624 -12.71 12.23 -33.76
C VAL A 624 -11.51 12.91 -33.10
N ILE A 625 -11.46 14.24 -33.18
CA ILE A 625 -10.43 15.02 -32.50
C ILE A 625 -11.03 16.00 -31.51
N ASP A 626 -10.45 16.13 -30.33
CA ASP A 626 -10.78 17.19 -29.36
C ASP A 626 -9.55 18.07 -29.14
N VAL A 627 -9.73 19.39 -29.07
CA VAL A 627 -8.63 20.35 -28.97
C VAL A 627 -8.68 21.08 -27.63
N LEU A 628 -7.68 20.87 -26.78
CA LEU A 628 -7.49 21.58 -25.52
C LEU A 628 -6.47 22.70 -25.69
N TYR A 629 -6.87 23.93 -25.34
CA TYR A 629 -6.00 25.09 -25.23
C TYR A 629 -5.88 25.50 -23.76
N GLU A 630 -4.65 25.45 -23.23
CA GLU A 630 -4.33 25.89 -21.86
C GLU A 630 -3.83 27.33 -21.89
N ARG A 631 -4.62 28.28 -21.39
CA ARG A 631 -4.32 29.71 -21.55
C ARG A 631 -3.05 30.12 -20.81
N ALA A 632 -2.82 29.58 -19.61
CA ALA A 632 -1.69 29.99 -18.76
C ALA A 632 -0.33 29.63 -19.38
N SER A 633 -0.26 28.51 -20.09
CA SER A 633 0.96 28.02 -20.76
C SER A 633 1.01 28.40 -22.25
N GLY A 634 -0.14 28.65 -22.87
CA GLY A 634 -0.29 28.78 -24.32
C GLY A 634 -0.10 27.46 -25.06
N ASN A 635 -0.22 26.33 -24.36
CA ASN A 635 -0.07 24.99 -24.92
C ASN A 635 -1.36 24.53 -25.61
N ASN A 636 -1.20 23.79 -26.70
CA ASN A 636 -2.27 23.09 -27.39
C ASN A 636 -2.08 21.59 -27.26
N THR A 637 -3.14 20.86 -26.92
CA THR A 637 -3.17 19.39 -26.91
C THR A 637 -4.32 18.92 -27.79
N ILE A 638 -4.03 18.06 -28.77
CA ILE A 638 -5.04 17.41 -29.62
C ILE A 638 -5.21 15.97 -29.15
N PHE A 639 -6.42 15.58 -28.76
CA PHE A 639 -6.76 14.20 -28.45
C PHE A 639 -7.41 13.56 -29.67
N ALA A 640 -6.76 12.56 -30.28
CA ALA A 640 -7.24 11.91 -31.51
C ALA A 640 -7.66 10.45 -31.25
N ARG A 641 -8.87 10.09 -31.70
CA ARG A 641 -9.49 8.77 -31.43
C ARG A 641 -10.25 8.24 -32.63
N ARG A 642 -10.36 6.91 -32.77
CA ARG A 642 -11.21 6.30 -33.80
C ARG A 642 -12.69 6.55 -33.53
N ARG A 643 -13.45 7.02 -34.52
CA ARG A 643 -14.90 7.23 -34.40
C ARG A 643 -15.62 5.90 -34.15
N ILE A 644 -16.47 5.84 -33.12
CA ILE A 644 -17.38 4.72 -32.87
C ILE A 644 -18.65 4.95 -33.70
N ASP A 645 -19.05 3.96 -34.49
CA ASP A 645 -20.35 3.97 -35.16
C ASP A 645 -21.43 3.46 -34.18
N SER A 646 -22.13 4.40 -33.53
CA SER A 646 -23.17 4.10 -32.54
C SER A 646 -24.26 5.17 -32.58
N THR A 647 -25.52 4.76 -32.43
CA THR A 647 -26.67 5.65 -32.26
C THR A 647 -26.85 6.12 -30.81
N SER A 648 -26.06 5.58 -29.87
CA SER A 648 -26.14 5.85 -28.43
C SER A 648 -25.20 6.97 -28.00
N THR A 649 -25.40 8.16 -28.57
CA THR A 649 -24.55 9.34 -28.37
C THR A 649 -25.26 10.48 -27.64
N HIS A 650 -26.51 10.25 -27.19
CA HIS A 650 -27.27 11.22 -26.41
C HIS A 650 -26.59 11.45 -25.05
N GLY A 651 -26.46 12.73 -24.66
CA GLY A 651 -25.83 13.13 -23.39
C GLY A 651 -24.30 13.07 -23.31
N THR A 652 -23.60 12.79 -24.42
CA THR A 652 -22.13 12.72 -24.47
C THR A 652 -21.43 14.00 -23.98
N GLY A 653 -21.94 15.18 -24.36
CA GLY A 653 -21.41 16.47 -23.92
C GLY A 653 -21.55 16.71 -22.41
N CYS A 654 -22.74 16.44 -21.87
CA CYS A 654 -23.02 16.55 -20.43
C CYS A 654 -22.12 15.59 -19.63
N THR A 655 -22.04 14.34 -20.07
CA THR A 655 -21.20 13.29 -19.48
C THR A 655 -19.72 13.68 -19.46
N LEU A 656 -19.18 14.12 -20.60
CA LEU A 656 -17.77 14.49 -20.71
C LEU A 656 -17.41 15.61 -19.73
N SER A 657 -18.22 16.66 -19.71
CA SER A 657 -17.96 17.82 -18.88
C SER A 657 -18.23 17.57 -17.38
N ALA A 658 -19.18 16.70 -17.04
CA ALA A 658 -19.36 16.19 -15.69
C ALA A 658 -18.18 15.31 -15.23
N ALA A 659 -17.60 14.51 -16.13
CA ALA A 659 -16.43 13.71 -15.84
C ALA A 659 -15.19 14.58 -15.60
N ILE A 660 -15.00 15.64 -16.40
CA ILE A 660 -13.93 16.61 -16.17
C ILE A 660 -14.06 17.27 -14.80
N ALA A 661 -15.26 17.76 -14.44
CA ALA A 661 -15.50 18.37 -13.13
C ALA A 661 -15.17 17.39 -11.98
N SER A 662 -15.48 16.11 -12.14
CA SER A 662 -15.16 15.06 -11.16
C SER A 662 -13.65 14.85 -11.00
N TYR A 663 -12.90 14.75 -12.11
CA TYR A 663 -11.45 14.59 -12.04
C TYR A 663 -10.75 15.85 -11.50
N LEU A 664 -11.25 17.05 -11.82
CA LEU A 664 -10.78 18.30 -11.22
C LEU A 664 -11.03 18.36 -9.70
N ALA A 665 -12.21 17.93 -9.24
CA ALA A 665 -12.52 17.84 -7.81
C ALA A 665 -11.58 16.87 -7.06
N ARG A 666 -11.04 15.88 -7.77
CA ARG A 666 -10.06 14.90 -7.27
C ARG A 666 -8.61 15.39 -7.36
N GLY A 667 -8.38 16.62 -7.83
CA GLY A 667 -7.05 17.24 -7.90
C GLY A 667 -6.26 16.94 -9.18
N CYS A 668 -6.88 16.37 -10.23
CA CYS A 668 -6.20 16.18 -11.52
C CYS A 668 -5.87 17.52 -12.18
N SER A 669 -4.81 17.54 -13.00
CA SER A 669 -4.55 18.65 -13.92
C SER A 669 -5.67 18.76 -14.96
N VAL A 670 -5.87 19.94 -15.58
CA VAL A 670 -6.91 20.12 -16.62
C VAL A 670 -6.71 19.12 -17.75
N ARG A 671 -5.48 18.95 -18.24
CA ARG A 671 -5.15 18.00 -19.29
C ARG A 671 -5.47 16.56 -18.89
N ASP A 672 -5.05 16.11 -17.70
CA ASP A 672 -5.30 14.73 -17.27
C ASP A 672 -6.79 14.48 -17.01
N ALA A 673 -7.51 15.48 -16.48
CA ALA A 673 -8.95 15.44 -16.29
C ALA A 673 -9.70 15.30 -17.63
N VAL A 674 -9.27 16.05 -18.66
CA VAL A 674 -9.82 15.94 -20.03
C VAL A 674 -9.56 14.56 -20.62
N ARG A 675 -8.31 14.08 -20.56
CA ARG A 675 -7.94 12.75 -21.08
C ARG A 675 -8.78 11.63 -20.46
N LEU A 676 -8.82 11.57 -19.13
CA LEU A 676 -9.56 10.55 -18.38
C LEU A 676 -11.08 10.64 -18.59
N ALA A 677 -11.63 11.86 -18.73
CA ALA A 677 -13.05 12.08 -19.01
C ALA A 677 -13.43 11.65 -20.43
N SER A 678 -12.56 11.91 -21.41
CA SER A 678 -12.73 11.43 -22.78
C SER A 678 -12.68 9.90 -22.86
N ASP A 679 -11.79 9.25 -22.10
CA ASP A 679 -11.72 7.78 -21.98
C ASP A 679 -13.01 7.17 -21.43
N TYR A 680 -13.49 7.72 -20.32
CA TYR A 680 -14.74 7.31 -19.69
C TYR A 680 -15.93 7.46 -20.66
N THR A 681 -16.05 8.60 -21.33
CA THR A 681 -17.15 8.86 -22.27
C THR A 681 -17.08 7.91 -23.47
N TYR A 682 -15.88 7.67 -24.01
CA TYR A 682 -15.65 6.76 -25.13
C TYR A 682 -16.03 5.31 -24.78
N ALA A 683 -15.60 4.82 -23.62
CA ALA A 683 -15.94 3.50 -23.13
C ALA A 683 -17.46 3.36 -22.89
N GLY A 684 -18.11 4.41 -22.39
CA GLY A 684 -19.56 4.44 -22.21
C GLY A 684 -20.34 4.35 -23.52
N ILE A 685 -19.89 5.00 -24.60
CA ILE A 685 -20.50 4.87 -25.94
C ILE A 685 -20.31 3.45 -26.48
N LYS A 686 -19.11 2.87 -26.30
CA LYS A 686 -18.80 1.51 -26.75
C LYS A 686 -19.62 0.45 -26.02
N ALA A 687 -19.87 0.64 -24.73
CA ALA A 687 -20.61 -0.28 -23.88
C ALA A 687 -22.13 0.01 -23.82
N ALA A 688 -22.62 0.97 -24.62
CA ALA A 688 -24.03 1.32 -24.69
C ALA A 688 -24.86 0.21 -25.34
N PHE A 689 -26.09 0.05 -24.87
CA PHE A 689 -27.08 -0.86 -25.47
C PHE A 689 -28.25 -0.04 -26.03
N PRO A 690 -28.94 -0.51 -27.07
CA PRO A 690 -30.01 0.26 -27.72
C PRO A 690 -31.19 0.48 -26.77
N LEU A 691 -31.52 1.73 -26.46
CA LEU A 691 -32.67 2.11 -25.63
C LEU A 691 -33.39 3.32 -26.23
N GLY A 692 -34.72 3.23 -26.33
CA GLY A 692 -35.56 4.25 -27.00
C GLY A 692 -35.68 4.04 -28.51
N ARG A 693 -36.47 4.91 -29.17
CA ARG A 693 -36.70 4.89 -30.63
C ARG A 693 -35.84 5.91 -31.42
N GLY A 694 -35.08 6.75 -30.72
CA GLY A 694 -34.22 7.80 -31.28
C GLY A 694 -32.75 7.60 -30.94
N HIS A 695 -32.03 8.67 -30.60
CA HIS A 695 -30.64 8.56 -30.12
C HIS A 695 -30.62 8.10 -28.66
N GLY A 696 -30.06 6.91 -28.42
CA GLY A 696 -30.00 6.31 -27.09
C GLY A 696 -28.97 6.96 -26.17
N PRO A 697 -29.09 6.81 -24.84
CA PRO A 697 -28.07 7.22 -23.89
C PRO A 697 -26.82 6.32 -23.96
N LEU A 698 -25.65 6.88 -23.65
CA LEU A 698 -24.43 6.07 -23.45
C LEU A 698 -24.46 5.32 -22.09
N ASN A 699 -23.63 4.29 -21.93
CA ASN A 699 -23.55 3.51 -20.68
C ASN A 699 -22.59 4.16 -19.68
N HIS A 700 -23.14 4.90 -18.70
CA HIS A 700 -22.38 5.60 -17.66
C HIS A 700 -21.80 4.64 -16.61
N MET A 701 -22.32 3.42 -16.52
CA MET A 701 -21.88 2.41 -15.54
C MET A 701 -21.09 1.28 -16.23
N HIS A 702 -20.43 1.56 -17.35
CA HIS A 702 -19.69 0.58 -18.16
C HIS A 702 -18.57 -0.15 -17.38
N SER A 703 -18.13 0.40 -16.25
CA SER A 703 -17.13 -0.18 -15.34
C SER A 703 -17.70 -1.17 -14.31
N PHE A 704 -19.00 -1.50 -14.37
CA PHE A 704 -19.70 -2.32 -13.38
C PHE A 704 -20.49 -3.50 -14.02
N THR A 705 -20.22 -4.75 -13.60
CA THR A 705 -20.96 -5.93 -14.11
C THR A 705 -21.51 -6.80 -12.97
N PRO A 706 -22.84 -6.96 -12.85
CA PRO A 706 -23.41 -7.91 -11.87
C PRO A 706 -24.24 -9.03 -12.54
N ARG A 707 -23.87 -10.30 -12.26
CA ARG A 707 -24.65 -11.53 -12.60
C ARG A 707 -25.74 -11.81 -11.55
N ILE A 708 -26.91 -12.32 -11.96
CA ILE A 708 -27.97 -12.84 -11.07
C ILE A 708 -28.72 -14.04 -11.73
N LEU A 709 -29.23 -14.98 -10.91
CA LEU A 709 -30.26 -15.99 -11.23
C LEU A 709 -31.35 -16.03 -10.11
N PRO A 710 -32.64 -16.33 -10.40
CA PRO A 710 -33.74 -16.30 -9.41
C PRO A 710 -34.31 -17.69 -9.05
N LEU A 711 -35.21 -17.76 -8.02
CA LEU A 711 -36.35 -18.70 -7.90
C LEU A 711 -37.23 -18.38 -6.66
N ALA A 712 -38.56 -18.60 -6.75
CA ALA A 712 -39.61 -18.08 -5.85
C ALA A 712 -40.51 -19.16 -5.19
N SER A 713 -41.23 -18.80 -4.10
CA SER A 713 -42.58 -19.32 -3.75
C SER A 713 -43.26 -18.51 -2.60
N GLY A 714 -44.60 -18.53 -2.55
CA GLY A 714 -45.46 -17.55 -1.86
C GLY A 714 -45.91 -17.89 -0.44
N ASN A 715 -45.47 -17.07 0.52
CA ASN A 715 -45.93 -16.99 1.92
C ASN A 715 -45.82 -15.51 2.37
N THR A 716 -46.62 -15.09 3.36
CA THR A 716 -46.41 -13.81 4.05
C THR A 716 -45.02 -13.81 4.70
N THR A 717 -44.19 -12.83 4.35
CA THR A 717 -42.77 -12.80 4.72
C THR A 717 -42.45 -11.54 5.53
N ILE A 718 -41.96 -11.72 6.76
CA ILE A 718 -41.51 -10.62 7.63
C ILE A 718 -40.00 -10.45 7.45
N PHE A 719 -39.56 -9.22 7.14
CA PHE A 719 -38.15 -8.88 6.99
C PHE A 719 -37.66 -8.06 8.20
N ALA A 720 -37.15 -8.73 9.23
CA ALA A 720 -36.66 -8.08 10.45
C ALA A 720 -35.15 -7.79 10.37
N ARG A 721 -34.71 -6.60 10.82
CA ARG A 721 -33.30 -6.19 10.91
C ARG A 721 -33.02 -5.38 12.17
N ARG A 722 -31.76 -5.38 12.61
CA ARG A 722 -31.29 -4.54 13.71
C ARG A 722 -31.32 -3.06 13.29
N ARG A 723 -31.83 -2.17 14.14
CA ARG A 723 -31.80 -0.73 13.86
C ARG A 723 -30.35 -0.23 13.79
N ILE A 724 -30.03 0.55 12.77
CA ILE A 724 -28.74 1.25 12.63
C ILE A 724 -28.93 2.66 13.18
N ASP A 725 -28.12 3.06 14.15
CA ASP A 725 -28.06 4.45 14.60
C ASP A 725 -27.18 5.24 13.62
N SER A 726 -27.83 5.91 12.67
CA SER A 726 -27.22 6.76 11.64
C SER A 726 -28.04 8.02 11.45
N THR A 727 -27.39 9.15 11.24
CA THR A 727 -28.06 10.41 10.84
C THR A 727 -28.40 10.42 9.34
N SER A 728 -27.80 9.51 8.56
CA SER A 728 -27.92 9.44 7.11
C SER A 728 -29.14 8.62 6.63
N THR A 729 -30.34 9.09 6.98
CA THR A 729 -31.62 8.39 6.74
C THR A 729 -32.54 9.09 5.74
N HIS A 730 -32.12 10.21 5.16
CA HIS A 730 -32.89 10.95 4.19
C HIS A 730 -33.06 10.16 2.88
N GLY A 731 -34.25 10.18 2.28
CA GLY A 731 -34.55 9.49 1.02
C GLY A 731 -34.78 7.97 1.12
N THR A 732 -34.60 7.37 2.30
CA THR A 732 -34.74 5.91 2.52
C THR A 732 -36.01 5.28 1.98
N GLY A 733 -37.17 5.94 2.12
CA GLY A 733 -38.44 5.46 1.58
C GLY A 733 -38.53 5.52 0.04
N CYS A 734 -37.97 6.56 -0.57
CA CYS A 734 -37.91 6.72 -2.02
C CYS A 734 -37.00 5.65 -2.63
N THR A 735 -35.80 5.48 -2.05
CA THR A 735 -34.82 4.47 -2.46
C THR A 735 -35.32 3.05 -2.33
N LEU A 736 -36.05 2.75 -1.26
CA LEU A 736 -36.67 1.44 -1.13
C LEU A 736 -37.69 1.21 -2.26
N SER A 737 -38.51 2.22 -2.55
CA SER A 737 -39.57 2.12 -3.56
C SER A 737 -39.03 1.93 -4.97
N ALA A 738 -38.00 2.68 -5.36
CA ALA A 738 -37.47 2.56 -6.70
C ALA A 738 -36.42 1.43 -6.85
N ALA A 739 -35.77 0.95 -5.78
CA ALA A 739 -35.07 -0.33 -5.79
C ALA A 739 -36.04 -1.52 -5.99
N ILE A 740 -37.25 -1.48 -5.40
CA ILE A 740 -38.30 -2.49 -5.65
C ILE A 740 -38.70 -2.48 -7.13
N ALA A 741 -39.04 -1.31 -7.67
CA ALA A 741 -39.38 -1.16 -9.09
C ALA A 741 -38.27 -1.69 -10.00
N SER A 742 -37.00 -1.43 -9.66
CA SER A 742 -35.82 -1.90 -10.39
C SER A 742 -35.70 -3.43 -10.43
N TYR A 743 -35.87 -4.10 -9.29
CA TYR A 743 -35.80 -5.57 -9.25
C TYR A 743 -37.01 -6.22 -9.93
N LEU A 744 -38.20 -5.61 -9.86
CA LEU A 744 -39.37 -6.06 -10.61
C LEU A 744 -39.16 -5.98 -12.12
N ALA A 745 -38.61 -4.86 -12.62
CA ALA A 745 -38.29 -4.69 -14.03
C ALA A 745 -37.27 -5.73 -14.55
N ARG A 746 -36.44 -6.28 -13.65
CA ARG A 746 -35.46 -7.34 -13.94
C ARG A 746 -36.02 -8.76 -13.85
N GLY A 747 -37.33 -8.91 -13.65
CA GLY A 747 -38.00 -10.22 -13.61
C GLY A 747 -37.92 -10.93 -12.25
N HIS A 748 -37.56 -10.23 -11.17
CA HIS A 748 -37.62 -10.81 -9.83
C HIS A 748 -39.07 -10.94 -9.32
N SER A 749 -39.31 -11.92 -8.44
CA SER A 749 -40.58 -11.99 -7.71
C SER A 749 -40.75 -10.79 -6.79
N VAL A 750 -41.99 -10.41 -6.48
CA VAL A 750 -42.28 -9.30 -5.53
C VAL A 750 -41.57 -9.51 -4.19
N ARG A 751 -41.57 -10.74 -3.67
CA ARG A 751 -40.90 -11.09 -2.40
C ARG A 751 -39.40 -10.83 -2.48
N ASP A 752 -38.74 -11.28 -3.55
CA ASP A 752 -37.29 -11.13 -3.71
C ASP A 752 -36.92 -9.68 -4.03
N ALA A 753 -37.73 -8.97 -4.82
CA ALA A 753 -37.54 -7.56 -5.09
C ALA A 753 -37.60 -6.72 -3.80
N VAL A 754 -38.58 -6.96 -2.92
CA VAL A 754 -38.69 -6.29 -1.62
C VAL A 754 -37.55 -6.67 -0.69
N ARG A 755 -37.15 -7.95 -0.64
CA ARG A 755 -36.01 -8.41 0.17
C ARG A 755 -34.71 -7.74 -0.26
N LEU A 756 -34.40 -7.79 -1.55
CA LEU A 756 -33.18 -7.24 -2.15
C LEU A 756 -33.14 -5.71 -2.04
N ALA A 757 -34.27 -5.03 -2.25
CA ALA A 757 -34.39 -3.60 -2.06
C ALA A 757 -34.19 -3.20 -0.58
N SER A 758 -34.75 -3.98 0.37
CA SER A 758 -34.52 -3.77 1.80
C SER A 758 -33.06 -4.01 2.20
N ASP A 759 -32.42 -5.06 1.65
CA ASP A 759 -30.97 -5.32 1.82
C ASP A 759 -30.14 -4.13 1.32
N TYR A 760 -30.49 -3.61 0.15
CA TYR A 760 -29.84 -2.46 -0.48
C TYR A 760 -30.00 -1.19 0.36
N THR A 761 -31.23 -0.78 0.71
CA THR A 761 -31.45 0.40 1.56
C THR A 761 -30.75 0.27 2.92
N TYR A 762 -30.79 -0.90 3.54
CA TYR A 762 -30.14 -1.16 4.84
C TYR A 762 -28.62 -1.04 4.77
N ALA A 763 -28.00 -1.67 3.77
CA ALA A 763 -26.56 -1.57 3.57
C ALA A 763 -26.15 -0.15 3.14
N GLY A 764 -27.01 0.58 2.42
CA GLY A 764 -26.82 1.98 2.09
C GLY A 764 -26.80 2.88 3.33
N ILE A 765 -27.69 2.66 4.31
CA ILE A 765 -27.67 3.39 5.59
C ILE A 765 -26.41 3.03 6.39
N LYS A 766 -26.03 1.76 6.39
CA LYS A 766 -24.85 1.27 7.12
C LYS A 766 -23.54 1.83 6.56
N ALA A 767 -23.44 1.93 5.24
CA ALA A 767 -22.27 2.42 4.52
C ALA A 767 -22.33 3.93 4.24
N ALA A 768 -23.35 4.62 4.76
CA ALA A 768 -23.46 6.06 4.64
C ALA A 768 -22.44 6.75 5.55
N PHE A 769 -21.71 7.69 4.99
CA PHE A 769 -20.90 8.64 5.75
C PHE A 769 -21.75 9.85 6.12
N PRO A 770 -21.53 10.48 7.28
CA PRO A 770 -22.22 11.70 7.67
C PRO A 770 -21.88 12.84 6.69
N LEU A 771 -22.90 13.40 6.04
CA LEU A 771 -22.79 14.52 5.10
C LEU A 771 -23.69 15.66 5.57
N GLY A 772 -23.12 16.87 5.61
CA GLY A 772 -23.82 18.05 6.10
C GLY A 772 -24.08 18.03 7.61
N ARG A 773 -24.83 19.03 8.10
CA ARG A 773 -25.17 19.21 9.51
C ARG A 773 -26.53 18.59 9.89
N GLY A 774 -27.32 18.16 8.91
CA GLY A 774 -28.66 17.60 9.07
C GLY A 774 -28.75 16.07 8.90
N HIS A 775 -29.94 15.57 8.53
CA HIS A 775 -30.10 14.17 8.15
C HIS A 775 -29.52 13.94 6.75
N GLY A 776 -28.37 13.26 6.68
CA GLY A 776 -27.70 12.96 5.42
C GLY A 776 -28.47 11.94 4.55
N PRO A 777 -28.14 11.82 3.26
CA PRO A 777 -28.64 10.75 2.41
C PRO A 777 -27.95 9.42 2.72
N LEU A 778 -28.64 8.30 2.50
CA LEU A 778 -28.00 6.99 2.53
C LEU A 778 -27.04 6.79 1.35
N ASN A 779 -26.05 5.90 1.50
CA ASN A 779 -25.10 5.58 0.43
C ASN A 779 -25.73 4.61 -0.58
N HIS A 780 -26.32 5.12 -1.67
CA HIS A 780 -26.84 4.29 -2.78
C HIS A 780 -25.76 3.44 -3.47
N MET A 781 -24.49 3.76 -3.25
CA MET A 781 -23.37 3.12 -3.93
C MET A 781 -22.69 2.03 -3.08
N HIS A 782 -23.26 1.67 -1.93
CA HIS A 782 -22.70 0.66 -1.01
C HIS A 782 -22.47 -0.73 -1.66
N SER A 783 -23.06 -0.98 -2.83
CA SER A 783 -22.91 -2.23 -3.60
C SER A 783 -21.98 -2.10 -4.81
N PHE A 784 -21.33 -0.95 -5.03
CA PHE A 784 -20.58 -0.65 -6.24
C PHE A 784 -19.13 -0.24 -5.93
N THR A 785 -18.16 -1.00 -6.46
CA THR A 785 -16.74 -0.62 -6.48
C THR A 785 -16.36 -0.26 -7.92
N PRO A 786 -16.00 1.00 -8.24
CA PRO A 786 -15.57 1.37 -9.59
C PRO A 786 -14.22 0.74 -9.92
N ARG A 787 -14.06 0.31 -11.17
CA ARG A 787 -12.80 -0.23 -11.70
C ARG A 787 -12.03 0.86 -12.44
N ILE A 788 -10.80 1.11 -12.01
CA ILE A 788 -9.85 2.01 -12.67
C ILE A 788 -9.33 1.42 -13.98
N LEU A 789 -9.24 0.10 -14.01
CA LEU A 789 -8.74 -0.66 -15.15
C LEU A 789 -9.93 -1.22 -15.95
N PRO A 790 -9.92 -1.08 -17.28
CA PRO A 790 -10.88 -1.77 -18.12
C PRO A 790 -10.72 -3.29 -17.98
N LEU A 791 -11.81 -4.02 -18.18
CA LEU A 791 -11.76 -5.49 -18.23
C LEU A 791 -11.14 -5.95 -19.56
N PRO A 792 -10.39 -7.07 -19.57
CA PRO A 792 -9.93 -7.67 -20.82
C PRO A 792 -11.07 -7.92 -21.82
N SER A 793 -10.80 -7.66 -23.10
CA SER A 793 -11.71 -7.94 -24.21
C SER A 793 -10.99 -8.73 -25.31
N LYS A 794 -11.74 -9.16 -26.34
CA LYS A 794 -11.14 -9.81 -27.51
C LYS A 794 -10.20 -8.87 -28.28
N GLU A 795 -10.48 -7.58 -28.23
CA GLU A 795 -9.71 -6.53 -28.91
C GLU A 795 -8.52 -6.02 -28.07
N ASP A 796 -8.65 -6.06 -26.74
CA ASP A 796 -7.57 -5.73 -25.80
C ASP A 796 -7.51 -6.76 -24.66
N PRO A 797 -6.76 -7.85 -24.83
CA PRO A 797 -6.69 -8.92 -23.83
C PRO A 797 -5.84 -8.55 -22.60
N TYR A 798 -4.97 -7.53 -22.69
CA TYR A 798 -4.04 -7.16 -21.61
C TYR A 798 -4.09 -5.65 -21.27
N PRO A 799 -5.25 -5.10 -20.89
CA PRO A 799 -5.43 -3.66 -20.66
C PRO A 799 -4.61 -3.13 -19.48
N PHE A 800 -4.38 -3.94 -18.43
CA PHE A 800 -3.58 -3.50 -17.28
C PHE A 800 -2.11 -3.39 -17.64
N THR A 801 -1.56 -4.41 -18.30
CA THR A 801 -0.18 -4.43 -18.79
C THR A 801 0.07 -3.25 -19.73
N ARG A 802 -0.85 -3.01 -20.66
CA ARG A 802 -0.80 -1.86 -21.58
C ARG A 802 -0.75 -0.53 -20.81
N ALA A 803 -1.56 -0.39 -19.76
CA ALA A 803 -1.57 0.82 -18.95
C ALA A 803 -0.25 1.04 -18.18
N LEU A 804 0.40 -0.05 -17.71
CA LEU A 804 1.73 0.02 -17.11
C LEU A 804 2.78 0.47 -18.13
N ILE A 805 2.89 -0.17 -19.29
CA ILE A 805 3.87 0.19 -20.35
C ILE A 805 3.66 1.64 -20.81
N ARG A 806 2.41 2.09 -20.97
CA ARG A 806 2.11 3.48 -21.37
C ARG A 806 2.54 4.50 -20.32
N SER A 807 2.55 4.14 -19.04
CA SER A 807 2.92 5.06 -17.95
C SER A 807 4.38 5.53 -18.02
N ASN A 808 5.23 4.79 -18.72
CA ASN A 808 6.67 5.02 -18.85
C ASN A 808 7.20 4.64 -20.24
N ALA A 809 6.40 4.88 -21.29
CA ALA A 809 6.66 4.40 -22.65
C ALA A 809 8.06 4.76 -23.18
N ASP A 810 8.56 5.96 -22.88
CA ASP A 810 9.90 6.39 -23.27
C ASP A 810 10.97 5.52 -22.62
N VAL A 811 10.86 5.24 -21.32
CA VAL A 811 11.84 4.40 -20.59
C VAL A 811 11.78 2.96 -21.08
N TRP A 812 10.57 2.43 -21.30
CA TRP A 812 10.35 1.11 -21.86
C TRP A 812 11.02 0.96 -23.23
N LYS A 813 10.85 1.94 -24.12
CA LYS A 813 11.49 1.94 -25.45
C LYS A 813 13.01 1.94 -25.34
N HIS A 814 13.59 2.78 -24.48
CA HIS A 814 15.05 2.81 -24.30
C HIS A 814 15.62 1.54 -23.65
N TYR A 815 14.78 0.80 -22.90
CA TYR A 815 15.13 -0.51 -22.38
C TYR A 815 15.12 -1.58 -23.48
N VAL A 816 14.03 -1.69 -24.25
CA VAL A 816 13.89 -2.73 -25.28
C VAL A 816 14.82 -2.50 -26.48
N GLU A 817 14.95 -1.25 -26.94
CA GLU A 817 15.79 -0.89 -28.09
C GLU A 817 17.20 -0.44 -27.68
N HIS A 818 17.68 -0.88 -26.51
CA HIS A 818 18.94 -0.41 -25.93
C HIS A 818 20.14 -0.62 -26.89
N PRO A 819 21.17 0.25 -26.89
CA PRO A 819 22.36 0.07 -27.73
C PRO A 819 23.05 -1.29 -27.58
N PHE A 820 23.01 -1.89 -26.38
CA PHE A 820 23.48 -3.26 -26.16
C PHE A 820 22.72 -4.26 -27.04
N VAL A 821 21.39 -4.20 -27.05
CA VAL A 821 20.51 -5.09 -27.82
C VAL A 821 20.71 -4.88 -29.32
N ARG A 822 20.86 -3.63 -29.77
CA ARG A 822 21.17 -3.31 -31.18
C ARG A 822 22.50 -3.93 -31.62
N GLN A 823 23.57 -3.73 -30.86
CA GLN A 823 24.87 -4.33 -31.18
C GLN A 823 24.86 -5.86 -31.11
N LEU A 824 24.02 -6.43 -30.24
CA LEU A 824 23.80 -7.86 -30.15
C LEU A 824 23.12 -8.43 -31.41
N GLY A 825 22.09 -7.73 -31.94
CA GLY A 825 21.47 -8.08 -33.22
C GLY A 825 22.37 -7.88 -34.44
N GLU A 826 23.20 -6.84 -34.46
CA GLU A 826 24.20 -6.60 -35.51
C GLU A 826 25.37 -7.61 -35.48
N GLY A 827 25.58 -8.29 -34.34
CA GLY A 827 26.75 -9.13 -34.08
C GLY A 827 28.03 -8.33 -33.81
N THR A 828 27.92 -7.03 -33.49
CA THR A 828 29.04 -6.09 -33.29
C THR A 828 29.38 -5.86 -31.82
N LEU A 829 28.55 -6.35 -30.89
CA LEU A 829 28.75 -6.18 -29.45
C LEU A 829 30.11 -6.75 -29.01
N ARG A 830 30.85 -5.97 -28.19
CA ARG A 830 32.13 -6.41 -27.62
C ARG A 830 31.91 -7.65 -26.75
N ARG A 831 32.74 -8.67 -26.95
CA ARG A 831 32.65 -9.94 -26.20
C ARG A 831 32.75 -9.71 -24.70
N GLU A 832 33.59 -8.78 -24.25
CA GLU A 832 33.76 -8.46 -22.82
C GLU A 832 32.49 -7.88 -22.20
N SER A 833 31.77 -7.03 -22.94
CA SER A 833 30.47 -6.47 -22.53
C SER A 833 29.43 -7.57 -22.37
N PHE A 834 29.35 -8.50 -23.32
CA PHE A 834 28.44 -9.63 -23.25
C PHE A 834 28.78 -10.59 -22.10
N VAL A 835 30.07 -10.91 -21.93
CA VAL A 835 30.55 -11.75 -20.81
C VAL A 835 30.25 -11.09 -19.46
N HIS A 836 30.43 -9.77 -19.34
CA HIS A 836 30.11 -9.06 -18.11
C HIS A 836 28.61 -9.09 -17.80
N PHE A 837 27.77 -8.84 -18.81
CA PHE A 837 26.32 -8.97 -18.71
C PHE A 837 25.92 -10.36 -18.19
N VAL A 838 26.39 -11.43 -18.83
CA VAL A 838 26.02 -12.82 -18.45
C VAL A 838 26.45 -13.14 -17.01
N LYS A 839 27.63 -12.70 -16.58
CA LYS A 839 28.08 -12.91 -15.18
C LYS A 839 27.20 -12.17 -14.17
N GLN A 840 26.76 -10.96 -14.50
CA GLN A 840 25.88 -10.17 -13.64
C GLN A 840 24.45 -10.71 -13.65
N ASP A 841 23.97 -11.20 -14.78
CA ASP A 841 22.67 -11.85 -14.93
C ASP A 841 22.59 -13.13 -14.08
N TYR A 842 23.64 -13.94 -14.09
CA TYR A 842 23.77 -15.10 -13.18
C TYR A 842 23.60 -14.73 -11.70
N GLN A 843 24.14 -13.58 -11.28
CA GLN A 843 23.95 -13.10 -9.90
C GLN A 843 22.54 -12.54 -9.68
N TYR A 844 21.99 -11.82 -10.66
CA TYR A 844 20.62 -11.30 -10.63
C TYR A 844 19.56 -12.42 -10.50
N LEU A 845 19.71 -13.52 -11.23
CA LEU A 845 18.79 -14.66 -11.19
C LEU A 845 18.62 -15.25 -9.78
N LYS A 846 19.61 -15.11 -8.88
CA LYS A 846 19.46 -15.47 -7.46
C LYS A 846 18.42 -14.60 -6.76
N TYR A 847 18.43 -13.29 -7.01
CA TYR A 847 17.42 -12.37 -6.49
C TYR A 847 16.05 -12.67 -7.08
N TYR A 848 16.00 -12.94 -8.39
CA TYR A 848 14.77 -13.25 -9.11
C TYR A 848 14.11 -14.55 -8.57
N ALA A 849 14.88 -15.63 -8.40
CA ALA A 849 14.40 -16.88 -7.81
C ALA A 849 13.92 -16.69 -6.35
N ARG A 850 14.65 -15.91 -5.54
CA ARG A 850 14.24 -15.58 -4.17
C ARG A 850 12.95 -14.77 -4.13
N ALA A 851 12.77 -13.85 -5.07
CA ALA A 851 11.57 -13.03 -5.18
C ALA A 851 10.35 -13.87 -5.59
N TYR A 852 10.49 -14.85 -6.49
CA TYR A 852 9.45 -15.85 -6.73
C TYR A 852 9.18 -16.74 -5.50
N GLY A 853 10.21 -17.05 -4.70
CA GLY A 853 10.02 -17.71 -3.41
C GLY A 853 9.17 -16.88 -2.44
N LEU A 854 9.39 -15.56 -2.39
CA LEU A 854 8.51 -14.64 -1.65
C LEU A 854 7.10 -14.58 -2.23
N LEU A 855 6.95 -14.68 -3.56
CA LEU A 855 5.65 -14.73 -4.20
C LEU A 855 4.89 -16.00 -3.78
N VAL A 856 5.53 -17.17 -3.83
CA VAL A 856 4.98 -18.43 -3.31
C VAL A 856 4.54 -18.29 -1.85
N ALA A 857 5.36 -17.65 -1.01
CA ALA A 857 5.03 -17.44 0.40
C ALA A 857 3.84 -16.48 0.63
N LYS A 858 3.58 -15.56 -0.30
CA LYS A 858 2.46 -14.61 -0.23
C LYS A 858 1.19 -15.14 -0.89
N SER A 859 1.32 -16.06 -1.82
CA SER A 859 0.20 -16.62 -2.56
C SER A 859 -0.74 -17.40 -1.66
N ARG A 860 -2.04 -17.17 -1.83
CA ARG A 860 -3.08 -17.71 -0.95
C ARG A 860 -3.73 -18.99 -1.46
N ARG A 861 -3.59 -19.30 -2.75
CA ARG A 861 -4.23 -20.45 -3.41
C ARG A 861 -3.17 -21.34 -4.05
N PHE A 862 -3.40 -22.65 -4.04
CA PHE A 862 -2.55 -23.61 -4.75
C PHE A 862 -2.45 -23.32 -6.26
N ALA A 863 -3.50 -22.74 -6.84
CA ALA A 863 -3.52 -22.31 -8.24
C ALA A 863 -2.49 -21.21 -8.55
N ASP A 864 -2.11 -20.40 -7.56
CA ASP A 864 -1.11 -19.32 -7.71
C ASP A 864 0.30 -19.80 -7.30
N ILE A 865 0.38 -20.68 -6.29
CA ILE A 865 1.64 -21.29 -5.82
C ILE A 865 2.32 -22.11 -6.92
N LYS A 866 1.56 -22.92 -7.66
CA LYS A 866 2.13 -23.82 -8.67
C LYS A 866 2.85 -23.05 -9.79
N PRO A 867 2.24 -22.08 -10.50
CA PRO A 867 2.94 -21.29 -11.51
C PRO A 867 4.18 -20.56 -10.98
N ALA A 868 4.12 -19.99 -9.77
CA ALA A 868 5.28 -19.33 -9.17
C ALA A 868 6.41 -20.32 -8.86
N THR A 869 6.08 -21.53 -8.40
CA THR A 869 7.06 -22.61 -8.17
C THR A 869 7.65 -23.12 -9.48
N ASP A 870 6.84 -23.29 -10.51
CA ASP A 870 7.27 -23.70 -11.84
C ASP A 870 8.27 -22.68 -12.42
N THR A 871 8.06 -21.39 -12.19
CA THR A 871 9.02 -20.34 -12.57
C THR A 871 10.35 -20.44 -11.81
N ILE A 872 10.35 -20.78 -10.51
CA ILE A 872 11.59 -21.04 -9.76
C ILE A 872 12.37 -22.19 -10.41
N LEU A 873 11.68 -23.28 -10.76
CA LEU A 873 12.30 -24.41 -11.46
C LEU A 873 12.85 -24.01 -12.82
N ASN A 874 12.12 -23.18 -13.57
CA ASN A 874 12.59 -22.65 -14.86
C ASN A 874 13.86 -21.80 -14.70
N VAL A 875 13.93 -20.94 -13.68
CA VAL A 875 15.13 -20.15 -13.39
C VAL A 875 16.31 -21.06 -13.03
N LEU A 876 16.10 -22.12 -12.24
CA LEU A 876 17.17 -23.09 -11.92
C LEU A 876 17.66 -23.85 -13.16
N ASN A 877 16.75 -24.19 -14.07
CA ASN A 877 17.11 -24.79 -15.36
C ASN A 877 17.89 -23.80 -16.24
N GLU A 878 17.45 -22.54 -16.30
CA GLU A 878 18.11 -21.47 -17.02
C GLU A 878 19.52 -21.19 -16.49
N VAL A 879 19.72 -21.20 -15.17
CA VAL A 879 21.05 -21.11 -14.55
C VAL A 879 21.95 -22.27 -14.99
N THR A 880 21.40 -23.47 -15.13
CA THR A 880 22.14 -24.65 -15.60
C THR A 880 22.56 -24.50 -17.07
N MET A 881 21.67 -23.97 -17.92
CA MET A 881 21.99 -23.67 -19.31
C MET A 881 23.03 -22.53 -19.43
N HIS A 882 22.91 -21.48 -18.62
CA HIS A 882 23.90 -20.40 -18.54
C HIS A 882 25.28 -20.90 -18.14
N ARG A 883 25.38 -21.83 -17.17
CA ARG A 883 26.67 -22.46 -16.80
C ARG A 883 27.29 -23.22 -17.96
N SER A 884 26.49 -23.99 -18.69
CA SER A 884 26.94 -24.74 -19.88
C SER A 884 27.41 -23.80 -20.99
N TYR A 885 26.62 -22.79 -21.33
CA TYR A 885 26.97 -21.78 -22.33
C TYR A 885 28.24 -20.99 -21.93
N CYS A 886 28.34 -20.59 -20.66
CA CYS A 886 29.52 -19.92 -20.12
C CYS A 886 30.77 -20.78 -20.21
N SER A 887 30.68 -22.08 -19.86
CA SER A 887 31.83 -22.99 -19.87
C SER A 887 32.26 -23.37 -21.28
N VAL A 888 31.32 -23.62 -22.20
CA VAL A 888 31.60 -24.17 -23.53
C VAL A 888 31.91 -23.07 -24.56
N GLU A 889 31.13 -22.00 -24.58
CA GLU A 889 31.22 -20.95 -25.62
C GLU A 889 32.05 -19.75 -25.15
N LEU A 890 31.97 -19.40 -23.86
CA LEU A 890 32.63 -18.22 -23.31
C LEU A 890 33.93 -18.53 -22.54
N GLY A 891 34.20 -19.80 -22.22
CA GLY A 891 35.39 -20.24 -21.49
C GLY A 891 35.45 -19.78 -20.03
N ILE A 892 34.28 -19.49 -19.42
CA ILE A 892 34.16 -18.99 -18.05
C ILE A 892 33.87 -20.19 -17.13
N SER A 893 34.69 -20.37 -16.09
CA SER A 893 34.48 -21.45 -15.12
C SER A 893 33.32 -21.16 -14.17
N GLU A 894 32.71 -22.20 -13.61
CA GLU A 894 31.65 -22.07 -12.59
C GLU A 894 32.14 -21.30 -11.35
N VAL A 895 33.37 -21.55 -10.92
CA VAL A 895 34.01 -20.82 -9.80
C VAL A 895 34.12 -19.32 -10.12
N GLU A 896 34.43 -18.97 -11.36
CA GLU A 896 34.52 -17.57 -11.79
C GLU A 896 33.15 -16.89 -11.82
N LEU A 897 32.08 -17.59 -12.23
CA LEU A 897 30.71 -17.08 -12.16
C LEU A 897 30.29 -16.82 -10.71
N GLU A 898 30.53 -17.78 -9.81
CA GLU A 898 30.13 -17.66 -8.39
C GLU A 898 30.89 -16.56 -7.65
N MET A 899 32.18 -16.40 -7.94
CA MET A 899 33.05 -15.40 -7.31
C MET A 899 32.96 -14.00 -7.95
N THR A 900 32.19 -13.83 -9.03
CA THR A 900 32.03 -12.52 -9.68
C THR A 900 31.34 -11.54 -8.71
N PRO A 901 31.95 -10.38 -8.40
CA PRO A 901 31.32 -9.37 -7.55
C PRO A 901 30.12 -8.75 -8.26
N GLU A 902 29.05 -8.51 -7.50
CA GLU A 902 27.87 -7.81 -8.01
C GLU A 902 28.21 -6.36 -8.35
N SER A 903 27.70 -5.91 -9.49
CA SER A 903 27.74 -4.50 -9.86
C SER A 903 26.77 -3.67 -8.99
N SER A 904 26.91 -2.35 -9.05
CA SER A 904 25.94 -1.44 -8.45
C SER A 904 24.54 -1.57 -9.06
N ALA A 905 24.43 -1.82 -10.37
CA ALA A 905 23.15 -1.98 -11.06
C ALA A 905 22.44 -3.28 -10.63
N THR A 906 23.17 -4.40 -10.60
CA THR A 906 22.68 -5.71 -10.15
C THR A 906 22.24 -5.68 -8.70
N THR A 907 23.07 -5.10 -7.83
CA THR A 907 22.75 -4.94 -6.40
C THR A 907 21.52 -4.07 -6.21
N ALA A 908 21.45 -2.92 -6.91
CA ALA A 908 20.32 -2.00 -6.79
C ALA A 908 19.02 -2.64 -7.26
N TYR A 909 19.06 -3.39 -8.36
CA TYR A 909 17.88 -4.03 -8.91
C TYR A 909 17.43 -5.22 -8.05
N GLY A 910 18.35 -6.12 -7.70
CA GLY A 910 18.07 -7.25 -6.81
C GLY A 910 17.52 -6.79 -5.45
N ALA A 911 18.09 -5.74 -4.87
CA ALA A 911 17.59 -5.14 -3.63
C ALA A 911 16.20 -4.53 -3.81
N PHE A 912 15.94 -3.83 -4.92
CA PHE A 912 14.62 -3.24 -5.19
C PHE A 912 13.53 -4.30 -5.32
N ILE A 913 13.79 -5.40 -6.03
CA ILE A 913 12.81 -6.48 -6.20
C ILE A 913 12.51 -7.14 -4.85
N LEU A 914 13.55 -7.48 -4.07
CA LEU A 914 13.35 -8.09 -2.76
C LEU A 914 12.67 -7.14 -1.76
N ASP A 915 13.01 -5.84 -1.76
CA ASP A 915 12.36 -4.85 -0.90
C ASP A 915 10.88 -4.67 -1.28
N SER A 916 10.58 -4.62 -2.59
CA SER A 916 9.22 -4.55 -3.10
C SER A 916 8.44 -5.81 -2.73
N GLY A 917 9.06 -6.99 -2.79
CA GLY A 917 8.47 -8.22 -2.28
C GLY A 917 8.26 -8.21 -0.78
N LEU A 918 9.22 -7.79 0.02
CA LEU A 918 9.09 -7.82 1.49
C LEU A 918 8.05 -6.83 2.02
N ARG A 919 7.99 -5.63 1.46
CA ARG A 919 7.07 -4.56 1.90
C ARG A 919 5.73 -4.58 1.18
N GLY A 920 5.70 -5.06 -0.06
CA GLY A 920 4.54 -5.07 -0.93
C GLY A 920 3.61 -6.26 -0.70
N ASP A 921 2.43 -6.17 -1.29
CA ASP A 921 1.51 -7.29 -1.42
C ASP A 921 1.84 -8.16 -2.65
N GLU A 922 1.07 -9.23 -2.82
CA GLU A 922 1.22 -10.19 -3.92
C GLU A 922 1.19 -9.50 -5.30
N THR A 923 0.20 -8.63 -5.55
CA THR A 923 0.05 -7.93 -6.84
C THR A 923 1.24 -7.01 -7.13
N LEU A 924 1.71 -6.26 -6.13
CA LEU A 924 2.89 -5.39 -6.30
C LEU A 924 4.15 -6.20 -6.66
N LEU A 925 4.33 -7.36 -6.04
CA LEU A 925 5.44 -8.27 -6.35
C LEU A 925 5.32 -8.86 -7.76
N ILE A 926 4.12 -9.25 -8.19
CA ILE A 926 3.86 -9.71 -9.57
C ILE A 926 4.25 -8.62 -10.59
N ILE A 927 3.84 -7.37 -10.36
CA ILE A 927 4.20 -6.22 -11.22
C ILE A 927 5.72 -6.01 -11.26
N THR A 928 6.36 -6.12 -10.10
CA THR A 928 7.82 -5.96 -9.96
C THR A 928 8.57 -7.00 -10.80
N LEU A 929 8.12 -8.26 -10.78
CA LEU A 929 8.73 -9.37 -11.51
C LEU A 929 8.43 -9.33 -13.01
N ALA A 930 7.28 -8.77 -13.42
CA ALA A 930 6.85 -8.74 -14.81
C ALA A 930 7.78 -7.92 -15.73
N ALA A 931 8.43 -6.87 -15.22
CA ALA A 931 9.27 -5.99 -16.06
C ALA A 931 10.41 -6.75 -16.78
N CYS A 932 11.09 -7.65 -16.06
CA CYS A 932 12.15 -8.50 -16.61
C CYS A 932 11.59 -9.49 -17.65
N LEU A 933 10.59 -10.29 -17.24
CA LEU A 933 10.00 -11.32 -18.10
C LEU A 933 9.45 -10.73 -19.41
N LEU A 934 8.68 -9.65 -19.32
CA LEU A 934 8.04 -9.03 -20.47
C LEU A 934 9.08 -8.30 -21.36
N GLY A 935 10.06 -7.65 -20.75
CA GLY A 935 11.07 -6.88 -21.47
C GLY A 935 11.98 -7.74 -22.34
N TYR A 936 12.53 -8.82 -21.77
CA TYR A 936 13.37 -9.76 -22.50
C TYR A 936 12.58 -10.51 -23.59
N GLY A 937 11.30 -10.81 -23.31
CA GLY A 937 10.39 -11.38 -24.31
C GLY A 937 10.16 -10.45 -25.50
N GLU A 938 9.96 -9.15 -25.24
CA GLU A 938 9.80 -8.12 -26.27
C GLU A 938 11.09 -7.92 -27.08
N VAL A 939 12.25 -7.90 -26.42
CA VAL A 939 13.56 -7.82 -27.09
C VAL A 939 13.75 -8.95 -28.10
N GLY A 940 13.45 -10.20 -27.69
CA GLY A 940 13.56 -11.36 -28.56
C GLY A 940 12.64 -11.26 -29.79
N LEU A 941 11.37 -10.92 -29.59
CA LEU A 941 10.42 -10.73 -30.69
C LEU A 941 10.83 -9.58 -31.61
N TRP A 942 11.28 -8.46 -31.04
CA TRP A 942 11.72 -7.29 -31.80
C TRP A 942 12.90 -7.64 -32.72
N LEU A 943 13.95 -8.27 -32.21
CA LEU A 943 15.10 -8.71 -33.03
C LEU A 943 14.69 -9.72 -34.10
N ASN A 944 13.87 -10.71 -33.75
CA ASN A 944 13.41 -11.72 -34.71
C ASN A 944 12.67 -11.09 -35.87
N ASN A 945 11.74 -10.20 -35.55
CA ASN A 945 10.92 -9.56 -36.54
C ASN A 945 11.69 -8.50 -37.38
N GLN A 946 12.68 -7.80 -36.80
CA GLN A 946 13.58 -6.92 -37.56
C GLN A 946 14.36 -7.72 -38.60
N ALA A 947 14.80 -8.93 -38.25
CA ALA A 947 15.54 -9.82 -39.15
C ALA A 947 14.73 -10.30 -40.38
N GLU A 948 13.40 -10.27 -40.31
CA GLU A 948 12.52 -10.61 -41.45
C GLU A 948 12.40 -9.47 -42.47
N LEU A 949 12.93 -8.27 -42.18
CA LEU A 949 12.86 -7.12 -43.07
C LEU A 949 13.87 -7.22 -44.23
N PRO A 950 13.51 -6.76 -45.45
CA PRO A 950 14.39 -6.84 -46.64
C PRO A 950 15.76 -6.15 -46.49
N ASP A 951 15.84 -5.07 -45.71
CA ASP A 951 17.06 -4.30 -45.43
C ASP A 951 17.40 -4.33 -43.92
N SER A 952 17.32 -5.52 -43.32
CA SER A 952 17.56 -5.68 -41.89
C SER A 952 19.01 -5.37 -41.49
N TRP A 953 19.17 -4.66 -40.38
CA TRP A 953 20.45 -4.48 -39.70
C TRP A 953 20.82 -5.67 -38.80
N VAL A 954 19.86 -6.54 -38.48
CA VAL A 954 20.07 -7.78 -37.71
C VAL A 954 20.76 -8.81 -38.60
N ARG A 955 21.86 -9.38 -38.12
CA ARG A 955 22.63 -10.40 -38.84
C ARG A 955 22.48 -11.74 -38.13
N TRP A 956 21.99 -12.75 -38.83
CA TRP A 956 21.95 -14.14 -38.32
C TRP A 956 23.17 -14.94 -38.70
N GLU A 957 23.59 -14.85 -39.97
CA GLU A 957 24.75 -15.57 -40.46
C GLU A 957 26.02 -15.05 -39.79
N GLY A 958 26.71 -15.93 -39.05
CA GLY A 958 27.97 -15.61 -38.36
C GLY A 958 27.83 -14.76 -37.10
N ASN A 959 26.62 -14.53 -36.58
CA ASN A 959 26.43 -13.77 -35.34
C ASN A 959 26.79 -14.62 -34.10
N PRO A 960 27.80 -14.21 -33.30
CA PRO A 960 28.24 -14.97 -32.13
C PRO A 960 27.20 -15.06 -31.00
N TYR A 961 26.16 -14.23 -31.03
CA TYR A 961 25.12 -14.14 -30.01
C TYR A 961 23.77 -14.74 -30.46
N LEU A 962 23.70 -15.33 -31.67
CA LEU A 962 22.47 -15.85 -32.27
C LEU A 962 21.69 -16.76 -31.31
N ARG A 963 22.38 -17.71 -30.67
CA ARG A 963 21.77 -18.67 -29.75
C ARG A 963 21.03 -17.99 -28.59
N TRP A 964 21.59 -16.94 -28.02
CA TRP A 964 20.94 -16.18 -26.95
C TRP A 964 19.66 -15.52 -27.48
N ILE A 965 19.69 -14.98 -28.70
CA ILE A 965 18.53 -14.32 -29.32
C ILE A 965 17.41 -15.34 -29.60
N GLU A 966 17.77 -16.52 -30.10
CA GLU A 966 16.84 -17.63 -30.35
C GLU A 966 16.17 -18.13 -29.05
N ASP A 967 16.88 -18.16 -27.93
CA ASP A 967 16.32 -18.62 -26.66
C ASP A 967 15.17 -17.70 -26.17
N TYR A 968 15.35 -16.38 -26.27
CA TYR A 968 14.34 -15.40 -25.85
C TYR A 968 13.23 -15.14 -26.88
N SER A 969 13.52 -15.29 -28.18
CA SER A 969 12.49 -15.24 -29.24
C SER A 969 11.73 -16.56 -29.41
N GLY A 970 12.25 -17.66 -28.83
CA GLY A 970 11.72 -19.00 -28.97
C GLY A 970 10.38 -19.24 -28.27
N VAL A 971 9.67 -20.28 -28.74
CA VAL A 971 8.32 -20.65 -28.28
C VAL A 971 8.26 -20.90 -26.77
N HIS A 972 9.31 -21.44 -26.17
CA HIS A 972 9.36 -21.73 -24.73
C HIS A 972 9.29 -20.44 -23.89
N TYR A 973 10.16 -19.47 -24.17
CA TYR A 973 10.18 -18.20 -23.43
C TYR A 973 8.90 -17.39 -23.69
N GLN A 974 8.44 -17.35 -24.95
CA GLN A 974 7.22 -16.63 -25.31
C GLN A 974 5.94 -17.22 -24.68
N ASN A 975 5.91 -18.53 -24.41
CA ASN A 975 4.82 -19.12 -23.62
C ASN A 975 4.89 -18.73 -22.14
N ALA A 976 6.10 -18.58 -21.57
CA ALA A 976 6.28 -18.06 -20.22
C ALA A 976 5.82 -16.59 -20.13
N VAL A 977 6.16 -15.76 -21.12
CA VAL A 977 5.68 -14.37 -21.25
C VAL A 977 4.15 -14.33 -21.26
N ARG A 978 3.49 -15.17 -22.08
CA ARG A 978 2.02 -15.24 -22.12
C ARG A 978 1.42 -15.61 -20.77
N THR A 979 2.01 -16.58 -20.09
CA THR A 979 1.57 -16.98 -18.74
C THR A 979 1.74 -15.83 -17.74
N GLY A 980 2.85 -15.08 -17.82
CA GLY A 980 3.10 -13.90 -17.01
C GLY A 980 2.09 -12.78 -17.25
N LEU A 981 1.72 -12.52 -18.51
CA LEU A 981 0.67 -11.57 -18.87
C LEU A 981 -0.68 -11.98 -18.26
N ASP A 982 -1.07 -13.25 -18.39
CA ASP A 982 -2.32 -13.76 -17.83
C ASP A 982 -2.36 -13.62 -16.30
N ILE A 983 -1.25 -13.93 -15.61
CA ILE A 983 -1.13 -13.77 -14.15
C ILE A 983 -1.25 -12.29 -13.75
N LEU A 984 -0.59 -11.39 -14.47
CA LEU A 984 -0.60 -9.95 -14.20
C LEU A 984 -2.00 -9.36 -14.38
N GLU A 985 -2.71 -9.73 -15.45
CA GLU A 985 -4.10 -9.30 -15.66
C GLU A 985 -5.06 -9.89 -14.63
N HIS A 986 -4.88 -11.17 -14.26
CA HIS A 986 -5.72 -11.81 -13.23
C HIS A 986 -5.53 -11.14 -11.87
N ALA A 987 -4.29 -10.81 -11.49
CA ALA A 987 -3.99 -10.13 -10.24
C ALA A 987 -4.68 -8.77 -10.13
N ALA A 988 -4.69 -7.97 -11.20
CA ALA A 988 -5.39 -6.68 -11.22
C ALA A 988 -6.92 -6.81 -11.23
N GLN A 989 -7.47 -7.94 -11.67
CA GLN A 989 -8.92 -8.20 -11.63
C GLN A 989 -9.41 -8.65 -10.26
N GLU A 990 -8.62 -9.47 -9.56
CA GLU A 990 -8.89 -9.93 -8.19
C GLU A 990 -8.73 -8.79 -7.17
N ASP A 991 -7.78 -7.89 -7.41
CA ASP A 991 -7.53 -6.70 -6.60
C ASP A 991 -7.61 -5.42 -7.44
N PRO A 992 -8.82 -4.97 -7.83
CA PRO A 992 -8.98 -3.73 -8.58
C PRO A 992 -8.39 -2.54 -7.81
N PRO A 993 -7.44 -1.79 -8.38
CA PRO A 993 -6.74 -0.77 -7.63
C PRO A 993 -7.63 0.44 -7.35
N SER A 994 -7.38 1.14 -6.24
CA SER A 994 -7.77 2.54 -6.06
C SER A 994 -6.80 3.48 -6.81
N PRO A 995 -7.10 4.77 -7.05
CA PRO A 995 -6.22 5.60 -7.88
C PRO A 995 -4.84 5.78 -7.28
N ARG A 996 -4.78 5.91 -5.95
CA ARG A 996 -3.52 5.93 -5.21
C ARG A 996 -2.72 4.64 -5.38
N ARG A 997 -3.40 3.49 -5.34
CA ARG A 997 -2.77 2.17 -5.52
C ARG A 997 -2.29 1.97 -6.95
N PHE A 998 -3.04 2.45 -7.94
CA PHE A 998 -2.64 2.40 -9.34
C PHE A 998 -1.43 3.30 -9.63
N GLU A 999 -1.37 4.50 -9.04
CA GLU A 999 -0.16 5.35 -9.12
C GLU A 999 1.07 4.66 -8.50
N GLN A 1000 0.91 4.01 -7.35
CA GLN A 1000 1.97 3.23 -6.73
C GLN A 1000 2.48 2.11 -7.66
N TRP A 1001 1.57 1.41 -8.32
CA TRP A 1001 1.90 0.35 -9.28
C TRP A 1001 2.69 0.89 -10.47
N LYS A 1002 2.28 2.02 -11.05
CA LYS A 1002 3.01 2.69 -12.13
C LYS A 1002 4.40 3.16 -11.69
N GLU A 1003 4.53 3.66 -10.46
CA GLU A 1003 5.83 4.08 -9.92
C GLU A 1003 6.79 2.89 -9.78
N VAL A 1004 6.31 1.75 -9.26
CA VAL A 1004 7.12 0.53 -9.13
C VAL A 1004 7.51 -0.02 -10.50
N TRP A 1005 6.55 -0.13 -11.42
CA TRP A 1005 6.80 -0.52 -12.81
C TRP A 1005 7.86 0.38 -13.46
N GLY A 1006 7.70 1.71 -13.34
CA GLY A 1006 8.64 2.72 -13.82
C GLY A 1006 10.06 2.53 -13.28
N LYS A 1007 10.20 2.22 -11.99
CA LYS A 1007 11.49 1.93 -11.36
C LYS A 1007 12.11 0.63 -11.89
N CYS A 1008 11.33 -0.45 -12.02
CA CYS A 1008 11.83 -1.70 -12.59
C CYS A 1008 12.38 -1.50 -14.00
N THR A 1009 11.61 -0.87 -14.90
CA THR A 1009 12.05 -0.63 -16.28
C THR A 1009 13.30 0.25 -16.38
N MET A 1010 13.48 1.17 -15.42
CA MET A 1010 14.67 2.01 -15.37
C MET A 1010 15.89 1.23 -14.87
N LEU A 1011 15.69 0.33 -13.91
CA LEU A 1011 16.73 -0.55 -13.39
C LEU A 1011 17.18 -1.57 -14.44
N GLU A 1012 16.25 -2.10 -15.23
CA GLU A 1012 16.52 -2.91 -16.43
C GLU A 1012 17.42 -2.17 -17.43
N LYS A 1013 17.05 -0.93 -17.80
CA LYS A 1013 17.90 -0.10 -18.67
C LYS A 1013 19.30 0.07 -18.07
N LYS A 1014 19.41 0.38 -16.78
CA LYS A 1014 20.71 0.51 -16.09
C LYS A 1014 21.51 -0.79 -16.05
N PHE A 1015 20.82 -1.92 -16.05
CA PHE A 1015 21.45 -3.24 -16.14
C PHE A 1015 22.15 -3.41 -17.49
N TRP A 1016 21.54 -2.96 -18.58
CA TRP A 1016 22.21 -2.91 -19.88
C TRP A 1016 23.31 -1.83 -19.96
N ASP A 1017 23.09 -0.64 -19.39
CA ASP A 1017 24.09 0.44 -19.35
C ASP A 1017 25.40 -0.06 -18.71
N MET A 1018 25.30 -0.77 -17.58
CA MET A 1018 26.43 -1.40 -16.89
C MET A 1018 27.27 -2.29 -17.80
N ALA A 1019 26.65 -3.08 -18.68
CA ALA A 1019 27.37 -3.95 -19.59
C ALA A 1019 28.12 -3.18 -20.68
N MET A 1020 27.64 -1.98 -21.03
CA MET A 1020 28.25 -1.12 -22.04
C MET A 1020 29.41 -0.27 -21.47
N GLU A 1021 29.32 0.14 -20.21
CA GLU A 1021 30.25 1.07 -19.52
C GLU A 1021 31.53 0.41 -18.96
N LEU A 1022 31.94 -0.74 -19.48
CA LEU A 1022 33.24 -1.34 -19.16
C LEU A 1022 34.38 -0.42 -19.62
N SER A 1023 34.89 0.39 -18.70
CA SER A 1023 36.11 1.21 -18.83
C SER A 1023 37.36 0.42 -18.48
#